data_AF-A0A832XSQ8-F1
#
_entry.id   AF-A0A832XSQ8-F1
#
_cell.length_a   1.000
_cell.length_b   1.000
_cell.length_c   1.000
_cell.angle_alpha   90.00
_cell.angle_beta   90.00
_cell.angle_gamma   90.00
#
_symmetry.space_group_name_H-M   'P 1'
#
loop_
_entity.id
_entity.type
_entity.pdbx_description
1 polymer ?
#
loop_
_entity_poly.entity_id
_entity_poly.type
_entity_poly.pdbx_seq_one_letter_code
_entity_poly.pdbx_strand_id
1 'polypeptide(L)'
;MYNKKTIAMMLTLSMLAASLAGCAGGDDDWDAENAASDVSVVWVESAWDPIIPNLNAGEMCDLIISAMTKTDERDQVVDFTRAYYTSSQGVIGGTGSTAISDVSELNAAGVTIGVQSGTTSDLYADANLAMATTSAYEDFPSVIAALNNGDVMYAMGDAPVLSLESDLLTTFSDENFGFAVREDSGDLLDALNAAIGAIIDSGEYDAIYSASFNGAVTLADDSTTDTATAYPATPSGSSDLAGVLDSGALNICTDPFYAPFESYDADMNVVGFDADIAHAIADEIAAHYMGTANPMFAGDPLPLPTTVIRIGAMYDSTGPIGNFGPGFDFATAAAITALNAMGNDDANGNDIVYEIVYGDTGCDGTTAGTSAQTLVDSGVVAVAGAACSGASIGANAVLSAAGIPMVSFASTSPALSDATTYPDFFRVVPSDAIQGEAMSDMVAAAGVTTPALLHMVNAYGAGLADSFKMNWEAAGNTLCTQAGYDETALTDAASIVQGVIDAGTCDSVVLIAYNTDAALILETMAGLGATLPVFGADGFAGEAALESFNAPEVTNGVQNTKPRAASGSGDFAANCAADTVCSAGIFTSEAYDAVMIIGMAASHEDGANMANHINMVGAGDGYAGASGNQVFLSNGDVGGSGYDVCTFHHVPTFGQYFNCDRMWTATGGLADVTFAGTTVKIGFMGDATSPAIGDFWVPFQAAAGVGLSLANIVAYSNGVQFEIVWGDTACDGTTAATAAQSLVDAGVWGVVGAACSGASIGANAVLSAAGIPMISYASTSPALSDATTYPDFFRVVPSDAGQGLALSDLLTANSETDVALVHMVNAYGAGLADAFKMNWEAAGNTLCTQIGYDETATTDYSAIIQQVTDAQCGAVVTVSYNSDGGLIIGELAAAGFAGQIYGTDGIAETAIGNYTSAANLNGVIA
;
A
#
# COMPACT_ATOMS: atom_id res chain seq x y z
N MET A 1 2.56 -28.36 -81.67
CA MET A 1 2.84 -29.40 -82.68
C MET A 1 4.35 -29.62 -82.71
N TYR A 2 4.76 -30.84 -82.39
CA TYR A 2 6.02 -31.51 -82.70
C TYR A 2 7.16 -30.78 -83.45
N ASN A 3 8.33 -30.88 -82.81
CA ASN A 3 9.62 -31.36 -83.32
C ASN A 3 10.49 -30.49 -84.25
N LYS A 4 11.65 -30.14 -83.68
CA LYS A 4 13.01 -30.51 -84.12
C LYS A 4 13.23 -30.79 -85.62
N LYS A 5 14.10 -29.97 -86.20
CA LYS A 5 15.05 -30.18 -87.34
C LYS A 5 14.90 -29.15 -88.48
N THR A 6 15.32 -27.90 -88.26
CA THR A 6 15.73 -27.04 -89.39
C THR A 6 16.80 -25.98 -89.09
N ILE A 7 17.45 -25.97 -87.91
CA ILE A 7 18.56 -25.03 -87.64
C ILE A 7 19.80 -25.81 -87.19
N ALA A 8 20.14 -26.84 -87.96
CA ALA A 8 21.43 -27.52 -87.94
C ALA A 8 22.34 -27.07 -89.11
N MET A 9 22.00 -25.95 -89.76
CA MET A 9 22.73 -25.37 -90.91
C MET A 9 23.14 -23.90 -90.71
N MET A 10 22.96 -23.33 -89.52
CA MET A 10 23.55 -22.05 -89.09
C MET A 10 24.70 -22.26 -88.08
N LEU A 11 25.22 -23.48 -87.97
CA LEU A 11 26.27 -23.88 -87.03
C LEU A 11 27.69 -23.88 -87.65
N THR A 12 27.87 -23.37 -88.86
CA THR A 12 29.18 -23.41 -89.56
C THR A 12 29.64 -22.08 -90.13
N LEU A 13 28.96 -20.96 -89.81
CA LEU A 13 29.40 -19.61 -90.22
C LEU A 13 29.60 -18.60 -89.08
N SER A 14 29.19 -18.86 -87.83
CA SER A 14 29.59 -18.04 -86.67
C SER A 14 30.89 -18.51 -86.01
N MET A 15 31.28 -19.78 -86.20
CA MET A 15 32.58 -20.33 -85.78
C MET A 15 33.79 -19.74 -86.52
N LEU A 16 33.57 -18.86 -87.51
CA LEU A 16 34.63 -18.13 -88.23
C LEU A 16 34.68 -16.63 -87.89
N ALA A 17 33.81 -16.16 -86.97
CA ALA A 17 33.83 -14.80 -86.45
C ALA A 17 34.26 -14.71 -84.97
N ALA A 18 34.22 -15.81 -84.21
CA ALA A 18 34.84 -15.85 -82.87
C ALA A 18 36.36 -16.10 -82.90
N SER A 19 36.91 -16.62 -84.01
CA SER A 19 38.37 -16.80 -84.19
C SER A 19 39.11 -15.52 -84.61
N LEU A 20 38.45 -14.36 -84.55
CA LEU A 20 39.03 -13.03 -84.78
C LEU A 20 38.94 -12.10 -83.55
N ALA A 21 38.70 -12.65 -82.34
CA ALA A 21 38.83 -11.94 -81.06
C ALA A 21 40.03 -12.41 -80.21
N GLY A 22 40.92 -13.25 -80.77
CA GLY A 22 42.25 -13.51 -80.22
C GLY A 22 43.26 -12.42 -80.58
N CYS A 23 42.89 -11.14 -80.43
CA CYS A 23 43.82 -10.00 -80.54
C CYS A 23 43.22 -8.71 -79.93
N ALA A 24 42.85 -8.77 -78.66
CA ALA A 24 42.79 -7.63 -77.74
C ALA A 24 42.85 -8.21 -76.32
N GLY A 25 43.84 -7.84 -75.52
CA GLY A 25 43.74 -8.04 -74.08
C GLY A 25 42.54 -7.25 -73.57
N GLY A 26 41.65 -7.92 -72.86
CA GLY A 26 40.45 -7.34 -72.26
C GLY A 26 40.21 -8.07 -70.95
N ASP A 27 40.63 -7.41 -69.89
CA ASP A 27 40.38 -7.57 -68.45
C ASP A 27 39.61 -8.85 -68.02
N ASP A 28 40.30 -9.70 -67.25
CA ASP A 28 39.82 -10.99 -66.68
C ASP A 28 38.87 -10.79 -65.48
N ASP A 29 38.04 -9.75 -65.55
CA ASP A 29 37.22 -9.21 -64.48
C ASP A 29 35.81 -9.83 -64.48
N TRP A 30 35.23 -10.05 -63.29
CA TRP A 30 33.86 -10.53 -63.11
C TRP A 30 32.82 -9.56 -63.72
N ASP A 31 31.79 -10.11 -64.37
CA ASP A 31 30.74 -9.37 -65.07
C ASP A 31 29.45 -9.37 -64.24
N ALA A 32 29.14 -8.21 -63.66
CA ALA A 32 27.95 -8.00 -62.84
C ALA A 32 26.61 -8.29 -63.56
N GLU A 33 26.58 -8.36 -64.90
CA GLU A 33 25.37 -8.78 -65.62
C GLU A 33 25.01 -10.27 -65.42
N ASN A 34 25.95 -11.09 -64.93
CA ASN A 34 25.74 -12.51 -64.66
C ASN A 34 25.45 -12.83 -63.18
N ALA A 35 25.47 -11.83 -62.31
CA ALA A 35 25.18 -11.99 -60.88
C ALA A 35 23.77 -12.55 -60.65
N ALA A 36 23.61 -13.38 -59.62
CA ALA A 36 22.31 -13.74 -59.08
C ALA A 36 21.57 -12.50 -58.55
N SER A 37 20.27 -12.66 -58.26
CA SER A 37 19.47 -11.56 -57.70
C SER A 37 19.66 -11.34 -56.20
N ASP A 38 20.30 -12.30 -55.52
CA ASP A 38 20.54 -12.30 -54.07
C ASP A 38 21.65 -13.33 -53.72
N VAL A 39 22.19 -13.26 -52.50
CA VAL A 39 23.05 -14.31 -51.93
C VAL A 39 22.37 -14.90 -50.71
N SER A 40 22.26 -16.24 -50.67
CA SER A 40 21.66 -16.96 -49.55
C SER A 40 22.62 -17.99 -48.99
N VAL A 41 22.59 -18.19 -47.68
CA VAL A 41 23.36 -19.24 -47.01
C VAL A 41 22.80 -20.61 -47.35
N VAL A 42 23.68 -21.53 -47.74
CA VAL A 42 23.37 -22.95 -47.94
C VAL A 42 24.24 -23.76 -46.99
N TRP A 43 23.60 -24.34 -45.97
CA TRP A 43 24.29 -25.16 -44.97
C TRP A 43 24.66 -26.53 -45.52
N VAL A 44 25.91 -26.93 -45.28
CA VAL A 44 26.48 -28.22 -45.65
C VAL A 44 27.02 -28.89 -44.39
N GLU A 45 26.28 -29.87 -43.88
CA GLU A 45 26.69 -30.62 -42.70
C GLU A 45 27.99 -31.40 -42.96
N SER A 46 28.97 -31.22 -42.08
CA SER A 46 30.20 -31.99 -42.03
C SER A 46 30.53 -32.28 -40.58
N ALA A 47 30.88 -33.54 -40.26
CA ALA A 47 31.49 -33.84 -38.98
C ALA A 47 32.76 -32.99 -38.79
N TRP A 48 33.09 -32.65 -37.54
CA TRP A 48 34.22 -31.81 -37.18
C TRP A 48 35.57 -32.29 -37.75
N ASP A 49 35.96 -33.54 -37.46
CA ASP A 49 37.27 -34.09 -37.87
C ASP A 49 37.58 -33.91 -39.39
N PRO A 50 36.65 -34.21 -40.32
CA PRO A 50 36.89 -34.02 -41.76
C PRO A 50 36.57 -32.62 -42.30
N ILE A 51 36.18 -31.63 -41.49
CA ILE A 51 35.61 -30.37 -42.00
C ILE A 51 36.60 -29.54 -42.86
N ILE A 52 37.86 -29.41 -42.44
CA ILE A 52 38.93 -28.74 -43.22
C ILE A 52 39.28 -29.53 -44.50
N PRO A 53 39.50 -30.87 -44.44
CA PRO A 53 39.64 -31.67 -45.65
C PRO A 53 38.48 -31.53 -46.65
N ASN A 54 37.24 -31.41 -46.17
CA ASN A 54 36.05 -31.23 -47.00
C ASN A 54 36.03 -29.86 -47.69
N LEU A 55 36.41 -28.78 -47.00
CA LEU A 55 36.60 -27.45 -47.60
C LEU A 55 37.68 -27.45 -48.70
N ASN A 56 38.83 -28.05 -48.40
CA ASN A 56 39.98 -28.08 -49.32
C ASN A 56 39.78 -29.00 -50.53
N ALA A 57 38.80 -29.92 -50.49
CA ALA A 57 38.39 -30.67 -51.67
C ALA A 57 37.73 -29.77 -52.74
N GLY A 58 37.22 -28.59 -52.35
CA GLY A 58 36.73 -27.55 -53.26
C GLY A 58 35.37 -27.81 -53.91
N GLU A 59 34.71 -28.93 -53.58
CA GLU A 59 33.42 -29.32 -54.18
C GLU A 59 32.23 -29.22 -53.21
N MET A 60 32.48 -29.12 -51.90
CA MET A 60 31.44 -29.22 -50.87
C MET A 60 30.94 -27.86 -50.36
N CYS A 61 31.85 -26.93 -50.07
CA CYS A 61 31.53 -25.63 -49.47
C CYS A 61 32.57 -24.57 -49.87
N ASP A 62 32.18 -23.32 -49.71
CA ASP A 62 32.97 -22.13 -50.00
C ASP A 62 33.75 -21.65 -48.75
N LEU A 63 33.18 -21.84 -47.56
CA LEU A 63 33.82 -21.55 -46.27
C LEU A 63 33.34 -22.49 -45.15
N ILE A 64 33.98 -22.39 -43.99
CA ILE A 64 33.56 -23.04 -42.73
C ILE A 64 33.15 -21.97 -41.70
N ILE A 65 32.00 -22.19 -41.07
CA ILE A 65 31.52 -21.52 -39.85
C ILE A 65 31.06 -22.63 -38.91
N SER A 66 31.80 -22.82 -37.81
CA SER A 66 31.52 -23.85 -36.81
C SER A 66 32.39 -23.63 -35.56
N ALA A 67 32.28 -22.45 -34.93
CA ALA A 67 33.05 -22.06 -33.75
C ALA A 67 34.57 -22.35 -33.85
N MET A 68 35.16 -22.15 -35.04
CA MET A 68 36.50 -22.67 -35.31
C MET A 68 37.59 -21.77 -34.74
N THR A 69 38.26 -22.24 -33.68
CA THR A 69 39.46 -21.57 -33.18
C THR A 69 40.55 -21.46 -34.26
N LYS A 70 41.06 -20.24 -34.43
CA LYS A 70 42.22 -19.92 -35.26
C LYS A 70 43.49 -20.45 -34.56
N THR A 71 44.15 -21.43 -35.15
CA THR A 71 45.43 -21.96 -34.65
C THR A 71 46.50 -21.88 -35.73
N ASP A 72 47.78 -21.76 -35.34
CA ASP A 72 48.92 -21.73 -36.25
C ASP A 72 48.99 -22.98 -37.16
N GLU A 73 48.48 -24.12 -36.70
CA GLU A 73 48.41 -25.35 -37.50
C GLU A 73 47.27 -25.33 -38.52
N ARG A 74 46.12 -24.74 -38.19
CA ARG A 74 44.99 -24.61 -39.12
C ARG A 74 45.29 -23.56 -40.19
N ASP A 75 45.92 -22.45 -39.80
CA ASP A 75 46.34 -21.35 -40.69
C ASP A 75 47.38 -21.77 -41.74
N GLN A 76 47.99 -22.96 -41.61
CA GLN A 76 48.89 -23.54 -42.62
C GLN A 76 48.17 -24.25 -43.78
N VAL A 77 46.86 -24.45 -43.68
CA VAL A 77 46.08 -25.23 -44.66
C VAL A 77 44.76 -24.58 -45.07
N VAL A 78 44.35 -23.51 -44.40
CA VAL A 78 43.19 -22.66 -44.69
C VAL A 78 43.54 -21.22 -44.30
N ASP A 79 42.90 -20.24 -44.93
CA ASP A 79 42.99 -18.84 -44.49
C ASP A 79 41.82 -18.49 -43.59
N PHE A 80 42.05 -17.67 -42.56
CA PHE A 80 41.00 -17.19 -41.66
C PHE A 80 40.63 -15.73 -41.86
N THR A 81 39.34 -15.43 -41.73
CA THR A 81 38.87 -14.05 -41.54
C THR A 81 39.42 -13.45 -40.24
N ARG A 82 39.21 -12.14 -40.07
CA ARG A 82 39.17 -11.50 -38.76
C ARG A 82 38.21 -12.24 -37.84
N ALA A 83 38.47 -12.17 -36.54
CA ALA A 83 37.64 -12.81 -35.55
C ALA A 83 36.20 -12.31 -35.64
N TYR A 84 35.25 -13.22 -35.45
CA TYR A 84 33.83 -12.90 -35.27
C TYR A 84 33.33 -13.27 -33.87
N TYR A 85 34.12 -14.02 -33.10
CA TYR A 85 33.89 -14.28 -31.69
C TYR A 85 35.22 -14.53 -30.96
N THR A 86 35.27 -14.21 -29.66
CA THR A 86 36.37 -14.62 -28.77
C THR A 86 35.78 -15.43 -27.63
N SER A 87 36.19 -16.69 -27.56
CA SER A 87 35.78 -17.66 -26.54
C SER A 87 36.88 -17.84 -25.50
N SER A 88 36.53 -18.40 -24.34
CA SER A 88 37.49 -19.01 -23.42
C SER A 88 37.17 -20.49 -23.31
N GLN A 89 38.17 -21.38 -23.25
CA GLN A 89 37.94 -22.78 -22.89
C GLN A 89 37.55 -22.90 -21.41
N GLY A 90 36.80 -23.92 -21.05
CA GLY A 90 36.24 -24.11 -19.71
C GLY A 90 36.22 -25.56 -19.24
N VAL A 91 35.83 -25.74 -17.98
CA VAL A 91 35.64 -27.05 -17.35
C VAL A 91 34.34 -27.09 -16.57
N ILE A 92 33.55 -28.14 -16.75
CA ILE A 92 32.44 -28.50 -15.86
C ILE A 92 32.66 -29.89 -15.25
N GLY A 93 32.07 -30.14 -14.09
CA GLY A 93 32.16 -31.42 -13.38
C GLY A 93 30.84 -32.17 -13.37
N GLY A 94 30.91 -33.50 -13.51
CA GLY A 94 29.75 -34.39 -13.35
C GLY A 94 29.30 -34.48 -11.89
N THR A 95 28.15 -35.11 -11.64
CA THR A 95 27.58 -35.23 -10.28
C THR A 95 28.57 -35.84 -9.28
N GLY A 96 28.88 -35.11 -8.22
CA GLY A 96 29.80 -35.56 -7.16
C GLY A 96 31.30 -35.35 -7.46
N SER A 97 31.62 -34.65 -8.55
CA SER A 97 33.00 -34.23 -8.86
C SER A 97 33.52 -33.22 -7.85
N THR A 98 34.84 -33.18 -7.69
CA THR A 98 35.48 -32.25 -6.76
C THR A 98 35.56 -30.87 -7.42
N ALA A 99 35.28 -29.80 -6.67
CA ALA A 99 35.51 -28.45 -7.17
C ALA A 99 37.00 -28.22 -7.42
N ILE A 100 37.34 -27.57 -8.53
CA ILE A 100 38.70 -27.16 -8.91
C ILE A 100 38.74 -25.65 -9.06
N SER A 101 39.91 -25.05 -8.93
CA SER A 101 40.11 -23.60 -9.14
C SER A 101 40.99 -23.26 -10.35
N ASP A 102 41.64 -24.26 -10.95
CA ASP A 102 42.50 -24.13 -12.12
C ASP A 102 42.49 -25.43 -12.93
N VAL A 103 42.54 -25.33 -14.26
CA VAL A 103 42.49 -26.50 -15.17
C VAL A 103 43.65 -27.48 -14.92
N SER A 104 44.81 -27.00 -14.45
CA SER A 104 45.97 -27.86 -14.17
C SER A 104 45.72 -28.86 -13.03
N GLU A 105 44.72 -28.61 -12.18
CA GLU A 105 44.31 -29.55 -11.13
C GLU A 105 43.72 -30.86 -11.70
N LEU A 106 43.25 -30.84 -12.95
CA LEU A 106 42.79 -32.04 -13.65
C LEU A 106 43.93 -33.01 -14.00
N ASN A 107 45.20 -32.56 -13.96
CA ASN A 107 46.37 -33.39 -14.27
C ASN A 107 46.71 -34.34 -13.11
N ALA A 108 45.79 -35.23 -12.77
CA ALA A 108 45.90 -36.15 -11.65
C ALA A 108 45.50 -37.58 -12.02
N ALA A 109 46.17 -38.55 -11.40
CA ALA A 109 45.91 -39.96 -11.64
C ALA A 109 44.50 -40.35 -11.18
N GLY A 110 43.72 -40.96 -12.08
CA GLY A 110 42.35 -41.39 -11.83
C GLY A 110 41.27 -40.37 -12.21
N VAL A 111 41.67 -39.18 -12.67
CA VAL A 111 40.76 -38.21 -13.31
C VAL A 111 40.45 -38.68 -14.74
N THR A 112 39.18 -38.68 -15.12
CA THR A 112 38.71 -38.95 -16.49
C THR A 112 38.08 -37.70 -17.08
N ILE A 113 38.44 -37.37 -18.34
CA ILE A 113 38.04 -36.13 -19.00
C ILE A 113 37.43 -36.48 -20.36
N GLY A 114 36.26 -35.91 -20.66
CA GLY A 114 35.66 -35.97 -21.99
C GLY A 114 35.98 -34.71 -22.79
N VAL A 115 36.37 -34.89 -24.04
CA VAL A 115 36.61 -33.82 -25.04
C VAL A 115 36.06 -34.26 -26.39
N GLN A 116 35.71 -33.32 -27.27
CA GLN A 116 35.45 -33.65 -28.67
C GLN A 116 36.78 -33.77 -29.41
N SER A 117 36.92 -34.81 -30.22
CA SER A 117 38.13 -35.08 -31.01
C SER A 117 38.51 -33.87 -31.87
N GLY A 118 39.80 -33.51 -31.91
CA GLY A 118 40.31 -32.51 -32.84
C GLY A 118 39.98 -31.05 -32.48
N THR A 119 39.33 -30.78 -31.35
CA THR A 119 39.13 -29.43 -30.81
C THR A 119 40.37 -28.92 -30.06
N THR A 120 40.43 -27.63 -29.74
CA THR A 120 41.52 -27.06 -28.95
C THR A 120 41.52 -27.58 -27.51
N SER A 121 40.37 -27.96 -26.94
CA SER A 121 40.29 -28.61 -25.63
C SER A 121 40.93 -30.01 -25.63
N ASP A 122 40.75 -30.79 -26.70
CA ASP A 122 41.43 -32.08 -26.92
C ASP A 122 42.95 -31.90 -27.02
N LEU A 123 43.40 -30.98 -27.87
CA LEU A 123 44.82 -30.64 -28.02
C LEU A 123 45.45 -30.16 -26.70
N TYR A 124 44.72 -29.35 -25.93
CA TYR A 124 45.18 -28.89 -24.62
C TYR A 124 45.30 -30.03 -23.63
N ALA A 125 44.28 -30.90 -23.55
CA ALA A 125 44.27 -32.05 -22.65
C ALA A 125 45.45 -33.00 -22.95
N ASP A 126 45.69 -33.29 -24.23
CA ASP A 126 46.81 -34.11 -24.68
C ASP A 126 48.17 -33.50 -24.35
N ALA A 127 48.32 -32.17 -24.49
CA ALA A 127 49.58 -31.49 -24.24
C ALA A 127 49.87 -31.27 -22.74
N ASN A 128 48.84 -31.05 -21.91
CA ASN A 128 49.00 -30.52 -20.56
C ASN A 128 48.50 -31.45 -19.43
N LEU A 129 47.62 -32.41 -19.72
CA LEU A 129 46.93 -33.24 -18.71
C LEU A 129 47.33 -34.72 -18.77
N ALA A 130 48.62 -35.00 -19.00
CA ALA A 130 49.14 -36.35 -19.25
C ALA A 130 48.91 -37.40 -18.13
N MET A 131 48.54 -36.99 -16.90
CA MET A 131 48.19 -37.91 -15.81
C MET A 131 46.70 -38.26 -15.77
N ALA A 132 45.85 -37.49 -16.45
CA ALA A 132 44.43 -37.78 -16.61
C ALA A 132 44.21 -38.84 -17.72
N THR A 133 43.02 -39.41 -17.76
CA THR A 133 42.57 -40.26 -18.88
C THR A 133 41.57 -39.49 -19.73
N THR A 134 42.04 -38.97 -20.85
CA THR A 134 41.22 -38.25 -21.83
C THR A 134 40.49 -39.24 -22.73
N SER A 135 39.19 -39.01 -22.94
CA SER A 135 38.35 -39.73 -23.89
C SER A 135 37.84 -38.74 -24.92
N ALA A 136 38.34 -38.87 -26.15
CA ALA A 136 37.91 -38.08 -27.30
C ALA A 136 36.66 -38.70 -27.95
N TYR A 137 35.64 -37.89 -28.16
CA TYR A 137 34.36 -38.27 -28.76
C TYR A 137 34.19 -37.61 -30.14
N GLU A 138 33.37 -38.20 -30.99
CA GLU A 138 33.16 -37.71 -32.37
C GLU A 138 32.46 -36.34 -32.41
N ASP A 139 31.52 -36.12 -31.48
CA ASP A 139 30.71 -34.90 -31.37
C ASP A 139 30.59 -34.45 -29.90
N PHE A 140 30.24 -33.17 -29.69
CA PHE A 140 30.11 -32.61 -28.34
C PHE A 140 28.93 -33.19 -27.53
N PRO A 141 27.75 -33.47 -28.11
CA PRO A 141 26.67 -34.15 -27.38
C PRO A 141 27.12 -35.49 -26.76
N SER A 142 28.03 -36.22 -27.41
CA SER A 142 28.61 -37.45 -26.88
C SER A 142 29.52 -37.20 -25.67
N VAL A 143 30.21 -36.05 -25.60
CA VAL A 143 30.98 -35.60 -24.43
C VAL A 143 30.06 -35.39 -23.23
N ILE A 144 28.98 -34.63 -23.43
CA ILE A 144 28.00 -34.34 -22.37
C ILE A 144 27.26 -35.61 -21.93
N ALA A 145 26.90 -36.49 -22.86
CA ALA A 145 26.31 -37.78 -22.53
C ALA A 145 27.24 -38.64 -21.67
N ALA A 146 28.54 -38.66 -21.98
CA ALA A 146 29.53 -39.37 -21.18
C ALA A 146 29.68 -38.77 -19.77
N LEU A 147 29.64 -37.44 -19.63
CA LEU A 147 29.66 -36.76 -18.33
C LEU A 147 28.44 -37.13 -17.49
N ASN A 148 27.25 -37.05 -18.08
CA ASN A 148 25.98 -37.34 -17.41
C ASN A 148 25.83 -38.82 -17.01
N ASN A 149 26.37 -39.73 -17.83
CA ASN A 149 26.42 -41.16 -17.52
C ASN A 149 27.48 -41.53 -16.45
N GLY A 150 28.37 -40.59 -16.11
CA GLY A 150 29.49 -40.81 -15.21
C GLY A 150 30.65 -41.62 -15.83
N ASP A 151 30.71 -41.68 -17.16
CA ASP A 151 31.82 -42.31 -17.90
C ASP A 151 33.09 -41.44 -17.83
N VAL A 152 32.93 -40.12 -17.73
CA VAL A 152 33.99 -39.14 -17.44
C VAL A 152 33.63 -38.28 -16.22
N MET A 153 34.63 -37.77 -15.51
CA MET A 153 34.42 -36.89 -14.34
C MET A 153 34.23 -35.43 -14.73
N TYR A 154 34.95 -34.98 -15.75
CA TYR A 154 34.93 -33.59 -16.23
C TYR A 154 34.77 -33.55 -17.74
N ALA A 155 34.16 -32.48 -18.24
CA ALA A 155 34.12 -32.14 -19.66
C ALA A 155 34.90 -30.84 -19.90
N MET A 156 35.62 -30.78 -21.02
CA MET A 156 36.35 -29.58 -21.47
C MET A 156 35.91 -29.16 -22.87
N GLY A 157 35.72 -27.87 -23.06
CA GLY A 157 35.23 -27.25 -24.29
C GLY A 157 35.00 -25.76 -24.09
N ASP A 158 34.37 -25.11 -25.05
CA ASP A 158 34.11 -23.66 -24.98
C ASP A 158 33.18 -23.29 -23.83
N ALA A 159 33.56 -22.26 -23.08
CA ALA A 159 32.85 -21.81 -21.89
C ALA A 159 31.36 -21.53 -22.13
N PRO A 160 30.94 -20.89 -23.23
CA PRO A 160 29.51 -20.68 -23.52
C PRO A 160 28.73 -21.99 -23.72
N VAL A 161 29.34 -22.98 -24.38
CA VAL A 161 28.71 -24.29 -24.62
C VAL A 161 28.56 -25.06 -23.31
N LEU A 162 29.61 -25.07 -22.50
CA LEU A 162 29.61 -25.74 -21.21
C LEU A 162 28.64 -25.10 -20.21
N SER A 163 28.45 -23.77 -20.26
CA SER A 163 27.55 -23.03 -19.37
C SER A 163 26.07 -23.35 -19.59
N LEU A 164 25.72 -23.93 -20.75
CA LEU A 164 24.37 -24.46 -21.00
C LEU A 164 24.10 -25.73 -20.19
N GLU A 165 25.14 -26.44 -19.77
CA GLU A 165 25.05 -27.74 -19.10
C GLU A 165 25.25 -27.62 -17.58
N SER A 166 26.18 -26.79 -17.11
CA SER A 166 26.46 -26.57 -15.68
C SER A 166 27.32 -25.33 -15.41
N ASP A 167 27.40 -24.92 -14.14
CA ASP A 167 28.30 -23.85 -13.71
C ASP A 167 29.76 -24.20 -14.03
N LEU A 168 30.48 -23.25 -14.64
CA LEU A 168 31.91 -23.40 -14.92
C LEU A 168 32.72 -23.48 -13.62
N LEU A 169 33.57 -24.50 -13.53
CA LEU A 169 34.51 -24.64 -12.41
C LEU A 169 35.71 -23.69 -12.58
N THR A 170 36.18 -23.53 -13.82
CA THR A 170 37.27 -22.63 -14.19
C THR A 170 37.23 -22.40 -15.71
N THR A 171 37.78 -21.28 -16.16
CA THR A 171 38.10 -21.02 -17.56
C THR A 171 39.61 -21.00 -17.78
N PHE A 172 40.05 -21.20 -19.01
CA PHE A 172 41.44 -21.16 -19.45
C PHE A 172 41.49 -20.90 -20.96
N SER A 173 42.60 -20.39 -21.49
CA SER A 173 42.82 -20.19 -22.94
C SER A 173 41.75 -19.34 -23.64
N ASP A 174 42.03 -18.05 -23.82
CA ASP A 174 41.21 -17.19 -24.69
C ASP A 174 41.55 -17.45 -26.16
N GLU A 175 40.53 -17.65 -26.99
CA GLU A 175 40.62 -18.19 -28.34
C GLU A 175 39.71 -17.42 -29.30
N ASN A 176 40.26 -17.03 -30.46
CA ASN A 176 39.50 -16.32 -31.49
C ASN A 176 38.93 -17.29 -32.52
N PHE A 177 37.65 -17.13 -32.85
CA PHE A 177 37.00 -17.85 -33.92
C PHE A 177 37.03 -17.06 -35.21
N GLY A 178 37.34 -17.71 -36.32
CA GLY A 178 37.33 -17.11 -37.66
C GLY A 178 36.66 -18.02 -38.67
N PHE A 179 36.16 -17.45 -39.77
CA PHE A 179 35.69 -18.27 -40.88
C PHE A 179 36.90 -18.77 -41.64
N ALA A 180 36.93 -20.08 -41.93
CA ALA A 180 38.00 -20.66 -42.72
C ALA A 180 37.60 -20.74 -44.20
N VAL A 181 38.49 -20.29 -45.08
CA VAL A 181 38.40 -20.42 -46.54
C VAL A 181 39.65 -21.11 -47.10
N ARG A 182 39.65 -21.49 -48.38
CA ARG A 182 40.85 -22.08 -48.99
C ARG A 182 41.94 -21.01 -49.16
N GLU A 183 43.22 -21.43 -49.15
CA GLU A 183 44.39 -20.53 -49.32
C GLU A 183 44.39 -19.75 -50.65
N ASP A 184 43.59 -20.15 -51.64
CA ASP A 184 43.44 -19.47 -52.92
C ASP A 184 42.14 -18.64 -53.05
N SER A 185 41.34 -18.53 -51.98
CA SER A 185 40.05 -17.82 -51.94
C SER A 185 40.16 -16.32 -51.60
N GLY A 186 41.26 -15.64 -51.99
CA GLY A 186 41.57 -14.27 -51.54
C GLY A 186 40.45 -13.23 -51.74
N ASP A 187 39.77 -13.24 -52.89
CA ASP A 187 38.64 -12.32 -53.14
C ASP A 187 37.46 -12.59 -52.17
N LEU A 188 37.18 -13.86 -51.86
CA LEU A 188 36.12 -14.24 -50.91
C LEU A 188 36.52 -13.88 -49.48
N LEU A 189 37.77 -14.14 -49.09
CA LEU A 189 38.32 -13.77 -47.78
C LEU A 189 38.19 -12.25 -47.53
N ASP A 190 38.55 -11.44 -48.51
CA ASP A 190 38.48 -9.98 -48.42
C ASP A 190 37.04 -9.48 -48.28
N ALA A 191 36.10 -10.08 -49.01
CA ALA A 191 34.68 -9.77 -48.92
C ALA A 191 34.09 -10.15 -47.54
N LEU A 192 34.44 -11.33 -47.00
CA LEU A 192 34.00 -11.76 -45.68
C LEU A 192 34.54 -10.85 -44.57
N ASN A 193 35.83 -10.45 -44.66
CA ASN A 193 36.43 -9.51 -43.72
C ASN A 193 35.75 -8.14 -43.71
N ALA A 194 35.43 -7.62 -44.90
CA ALA A 194 34.70 -6.36 -45.04
C ALA A 194 33.27 -6.46 -44.48
N ALA A 195 32.58 -7.57 -44.73
CA ALA A 195 31.22 -7.82 -44.21
C ALA A 195 31.20 -7.94 -42.68
N ILE A 196 32.17 -8.65 -42.06
CA ILE A 196 32.28 -8.72 -40.59
C ILE A 196 32.50 -7.31 -40.01
N GLY A 197 33.34 -6.49 -40.65
CA GLY A 197 33.50 -5.09 -40.27
C GLY A 197 32.20 -4.28 -40.36
N ALA A 198 31.42 -4.48 -41.42
CA ALA A 198 30.18 -3.76 -41.65
C ALA A 198 29.09 -4.08 -40.62
N ILE A 199 28.90 -5.35 -40.26
CA ILE A 199 27.91 -5.74 -39.23
C ILE A 199 28.30 -5.26 -37.82
N ILE A 200 29.60 -5.13 -37.54
CA ILE A 200 30.09 -4.53 -36.30
C ILE A 200 29.80 -3.03 -36.29
N ASP A 201 30.14 -2.33 -37.37
CA ASP A 201 29.98 -0.87 -37.48
C ASP A 201 28.49 -0.44 -37.49
N SER A 202 27.60 -1.30 -37.98
CA SER A 202 26.15 -1.05 -38.02
C SER A 202 25.45 -1.26 -36.67
N GLY A 203 26.09 -1.95 -35.72
CA GLY A 203 25.49 -2.40 -34.46
C GLY A 203 24.62 -3.66 -34.61
N GLU A 204 24.60 -4.27 -35.79
CA GLU A 204 23.89 -5.54 -36.03
C GLU A 204 24.54 -6.70 -35.28
N TYR A 205 25.87 -6.70 -35.18
CA TYR A 205 26.62 -7.65 -34.38
C TYR A 205 26.14 -7.67 -32.91
N ASP A 206 25.95 -6.50 -32.30
CA ASP A 206 25.50 -6.40 -30.91
C ASP A 206 24.08 -6.98 -30.73
N ALA A 207 23.22 -6.81 -31.73
CA ALA A 207 21.88 -7.39 -31.73
C ALA A 207 21.93 -8.91 -31.81
N ILE A 208 22.73 -9.47 -32.74
CA ILE A 208 22.95 -10.92 -32.88
C ILE A 208 23.57 -11.51 -31.60
N TYR A 209 24.56 -10.81 -31.02
CA TYR A 209 25.21 -11.21 -29.78
C TYR A 209 24.20 -11.29 -28.63
N SER A 210 23.38 -10.26 -28.44
CA SER A 210 22.38 -10.22 -27.35
C SER A 210 21.27 -11.27 -27.46
N ALA A 211 21.03 -11.81 -28.66
CA ALA A 211 20.08 -12.91 -28.88
C ALA A 211 20.68 -14.29 -28.58
N SER A 212 22.01 -14.40 -28.49
CA SER A 212 22.73 -15.67 -28.27
C SER A 212 23.47 -15.74 -26.94
N PHE A 213 23.84 -14.59 -26.35
CA PHE A 213 24.65 -14.49 -25.14
C PHE A 213 24.16 -13.38 -24.21
N ASN A 214 24.25 -13.64 -22.91
CA ASN A 214 24.06 -12.64 -21.85
C ASN A 214 25.42 -12.00 -21.49
N GLY A 215 25.42 -10.70 -21.20
CA GLY A 215 26.61 -9.95 -20.78
C GLY A 215 27.26 -9.12 -21.87
N ALA A 216 28.47 -8.61 -21.60
CA ALA A 216 29.20 -7.77 -22.54
C ALA A 216 29.76 -8.59 -23.72
N VAL A 217 29.84 -7.96 -24.91
CA VAL A 217 30.48 -8.51 -26.10
C VAL A 217 31.94 -8.90 -25.80
N THR A 218 32.31 -10.14 -26.11
CA THR A 218 33.66 -10.67 -25.86
C THR A 218 34.63 -10.49 -27.04
N LEU A 219 34.15 -10.07 -28.21
CA LEU A 219 34.93 -10.00 -29.45
C LEU A 219 36.21 -9.16 -29.31
N ALA A 220 37.37 -9.80 -29.41
CA ALA A 220 38.66 -9.15 -29.54
C ALA A 220 38.99 -8.86 -31.02
N ASP A 221 39.40 -7.63 -31.32
CA ASP A 221 39.87 -7.28 -32.66
C ASP A 221 41.27 -7.85 -32.91
N ASP A 222 41.35 -8.84 -33.80
CA ASP A 222 42.61 -9.47 -34.23
C ASP A 222 43.02 -9.09 -35.65
N SER A 223 42.42 -8.03 -36.20
CA SER A 223 42.77 -7.55 -37.53
C SER A 223 44.24 -7.12 -37.63
N THR A 224 44.84 -7.40 -38.79
CA THR A 224 46.21 -7.00 -39.12
C THR A 224 46.21 -5.98 -40.26
N THR A 225 47.38 -5.51 -40.69
CA THR A 225 47.47 -4.65 -41.89
C THR A 225 47.02 -5.33 -43.17
N ASP A 226 46.96 -6.67 -43.16
CA ASP A 226 46.60 -7.48 -44.31
C ASP A 226 45.12 -7.88 -44.29
N THR A 227 44.40 -7.57 -43.20
CA THR A 227 42.94 -7.76 -43.12
C THR A 227 42.23 -6.70 -43.97
N ALA A 228 41.43 -7.15 -44.93
CA ALA A 228 40.66 -6.24 -45.78
C ALA A 228 39.63 -5.43 -44.98
N THR A 229 39.53 -4.14 -45.31
CA THR A 229 38.58 -3.18 -44.71
C THR A 229 37.57 -2.66 -45.73
N ALA A 230 37.60 -3.18 -46.96
CA ALA A 230 36.69 -2.82 -48.03
C ALA A 230 36.51 -4.01 -48.96
N TYR A 231 35.31 -4.15 -49.52
CA TYR A 231 34.98 -5.17 -50.49
C TYR A 231 35.85 -5.06 -51.77
N PRO A 232 36.26 -6.18 -52.38
CA PRO A 232 36.91 -6.20 -53.69
C PRO A 232 36.08 -5.49 -54.76
N ALA A 233 36.66 -4.46 -55.41
CA ALA A 233 35.95 -3.62 -56.37
C ALA A 233 35.54 -4.36 -57.66
N THR A 234 36.32 -5.35 -58.08
CA THR A 234 36.00 -6.25 -59.19
C THR A 234 36.59 -7.62 -58.87
N PRO A 235 35.78 -8.63 -58.48
CA PRO A 235 36.27 -9.98 -58.28
C PRO A 235 36.91 -10.52 -59.56
N SER A 236 37.93 -11.35 -59.44
CA SER A 236 38.48 -12.05 -60.60
C SER A 236 37.42 -13.02 -61.15
N GLY A 237 37.28 -13.13 -62.48
CA GLY A 237 36.21 -13.92 -63.12
C GLY A 237 36.27 -15.43 -62.88
N SER A 238 37.27 -15.93 -62.15
CA SER A 238 37.41 -17.33 -61.72
C SER A 238 37.57 -17.50 -60.20
N SER A 239 37.31 -16.46 -59.40
CA SER A 239 37.37 -16.53 -57.93
C SER A 239 36.19 -17.28 -57.34
N ASP A 240 36.37 -17.76 -56.11
CA ASP A 240 35.28 -18.34 -55.32
C ASP A 240 34.17 -17.32 -55.04
N LEU A 241 34.53 -16.04 -54.82
CA LEU A 241 33.56 -14.95 -54.69
C LEU A 241 32.71 -14.79 -55.96
N ALA A 242 33.33 -14.81 -57.15
CA ALA A 242 32.57 -14.81 -58.41
C ALA A 242 31.62 -16.01 -58.51
N GLY A 243 32.04 -17.20 -58.05
CA GLY A 243 31.18 -18.39 -57.97
C GLY A 243 29.96 -18.21 -57.05
N VAL A 244 30.16 -17.63 -55.87
CA VAL A 244 29.07 -17.29 -54.94
C VAL A 244 28.12 -16.26 -55.57
N LEU A 245 28.66 -15.19 -56.16
CA LEU A 245 27.86 -14.12 -56.75
C LEU A 245 27.06 -14.59 -57.98
N ASP A 246 27.63 -15.46 -58.82
CA ASP A 246 26.95 -16.02 -59.99
C ASP A 246 25.86 -17.03 -59.61
N SER A 247 26.09 -17.82 -58.55
CA SER A 247 25.16 -18.85 -58.10
C SER A 247 24.06 -18.33 -57.16
N GLY A 248 24.34 -17.25 -56.42
CA GLY A 248 23.50 -16.76 -55.33
C GLY A 248 23.50 -17.66 -54.08
N ALA A 249 24.45 -18.59 -53.99
CA ALA A 249 24.56 -19.54 -52.90
C ALA A 249 25.94 -19.46 -52.26
N LEU A 250 25.97 -19.10 -50.97
CA LEU A 250 27.16 -19.19 -50.13
C LEU A 250 27.10 -20.53 -49.38
N ASN A 251 27.87 -21.53 -49.84
CA ASN A 251 27.84 -22.87 -49.27
C ASN A 251 28.75 -22.91 -48.03
N ILE A 252 28.20 -23.19 -46.86
CA ILE A 252 28.91 -23.12 -45.59
C ILE A 252 28.98 -24.50 -44.96
N CYS A 253 30.20 -25.01 -44.75
CA CYS A 253 30.42 -26.21 -43.96
C CYS A 253 30.25 -25.90 -42.47
N THR A 254 29.48 -26.72 -41.77
CA THR A 254 29.22 -26.58 -40.32
C THR A 254 29.01 -27.94 -39.66
N ASP A 255 29.37 -28.06 -38.37
CA ASP A 255 29.06 -29.19 -37.50
C ASP A 255 27.96 -28.77 -36.49
N PRO A 256 26.66 -28.89 -36.83
CA PRO A 256 25.55 -28.20 -36.16
C PRO A 256 25.11 -28.89 -34.85
N PHE A 257 26.08 -29.14 -33.95
CA PHE A 257 25.88 -29.81 -32.67
C PHE A 257 26.60 -29.08 -31.52
N TYR A 258 26.78 -27.75 -31.64
CA TYR A 258 27.60 -26.92 -30.74
C TYR A 258 26.90 -25.63 -30.28
N ALA A 259 25.71 -25.78 -29.67
CA ALA A 259 24.95 -24.65 -29.13
C ALA A 259 25.74 -23.89 -28.03
N PRO A 260 25.66 -22.55 -27.93
CA PRO A 260 24.74 -21.66 -28.64
C PRO A 260 25.24 -21.17 -30.01
N PHE A 261 26.39 -21.65 -30.50
CA PHE A 261 26.97 -21.21 -31.76
C PHE A 261 26.17 -21.75 -32.96
N GLU A 262 26.08 -23.07 -33.10
CA GLU A 262 25.32 -23.71 -34.16
C GLU A 262 24.61 -24.97 -33.65
N SER A 263 23.33 -25.12 -34.01
CA SER A 263 22.56 -26.31 -33.69
C SER A 263 21.40 -26.49 -34.66
N TYR A 264 20.80 -27.68 -34.69
CA TYR A 264 19.53 -27.90 -35.39
C TYR A 264 18.34 -27.47 -34.53
N ASP A 265 17.45 -26.66 -35.10
CA ASP A 265 16.11 -26.44 -34.57
C ASP A 265 15.19 -27.66 -34.79
N ALA A 266 13.94 -27.57 -34.32
CA ALA A 266 12.96 -28.65 -34.46
C ALA A 266 12.58 -28.98 -35.92
N ASP A 267 12.80 -28.04 -36.84
CA ASP A 267 12.51 -28.15 -38.27
C ASP A 267 13.75 -28.53 -39.09
N MET A 268 14.88 -28.83 -38.43
CA MET A 268 16.18 -29.17 -39.02
C MET A 268 16.86 -28.01 -39.78
N ASN A 269 16.60 -26.76 -39.37
CA ASN A 269 17.38 -25.62 -39.82
C ASN A 269 18.57 -25.41 -38.88
N VAL A 270 19.70 -24.96 -39.42
CA VAL A 270 20.84 -24.53 -38.60
C VAL A 270 20.52 -23.17 -38.00
N VAL A 271 20.58 -23.07 -36.67
CA VAL A 271 20.28 -21.88 -35.87
C VAL A 271 21.38 -21.66 -34.83
N GLY A 272 21.48 -20.44 -34.32
CA GLY A 272 22.46 -20.02 -33.31
C GLY A 272 23.31 -18.85 -33.79
N PHE A 273 24.26 -18.43 -32.94
CA PHE A 273 25.10 -17.27 -33.21
C PHE A 273 25.85 -17.36 -34.55
N ASP A 274 26.46 -18.51 -34.84
CA ASP A 274 27.19 -18.77 -36.08
C ASP A 274 26.25 -18.67 -37.31
N ALA A 275 25.00 -19.12 -37.16
CA ALA A 275 24.01 -19.05 -38.22
C ALA A 275 23.54 -17.62 -38.49
N ASP A 276 23.24 -16.86 -37.44
CA ASP A 276 22.79 -15.48 -37.54
C ASP A 276 23.89 -14.57 -38.12
N ILE A 277 25.14 -14.77 -37.69
CA ILE A 277 26.30 -14.12 -38.27
C ILE A 277 26.44 -14.48 -39.76
N ALA A 278 26.34 -15.77 -40.14
CA ALA A 278 26.44 -16.18 -41.54
C ALA A 278 25.37 -15.53 -42.43
N HIS A 279 24.14 -15.43 -41.94
CA HIS A 279 23.05 -14.77 -42.65
C HIS A 279 23.28 -13.26 -42.82
N ALA A 280 23.69 -12.56 -41.75
CA ALA A 280 24.01 -11.13 -41.83
C ALA A 280 25.18 -10.85 -42.80
N ILE A 281 26.18 -11.73 -42.84
CA ILE A 281 27.29 -11.64 -43.79
C ILE A 281 26.83 -11.86 -45.24
N ALA A 282 25.95 -12.83 -45.49
CA ALA A 282 25.38 -13.03 -46.82
C ALA A 282 24.57 -11.82 -47.29
N ASP A 283 23.77 -11.23 -46.39
CA ASP A 283 22.97 -10.02 -46.66
C ASP A 283 23.86 -8.80 -46.95
N GLU A 284 24.96 -8.62 -46.19
CA GLU A 284 25.98 -7.59 -46.42
C GLU A 284 26.66 -7.72 -47.80
N ILE A 285 27.07 -8.94 -48.16
CA ILE A 285 27.67 -9.23 -49.48
C ILE A 285 26.67 -8.98 -50.61
N ALA A 286 25.43 -9.44 -50.47
CA ALA A 286 24.37 -9.23 -51.46
C ALA A 286 24.04 -7.73 -51.61
N ALA A 287 23.94 -7.00 -50.50
CA ALA A 287 23.65 -5.57 -50.52
C ALA A 287 24.78 -4.79 -51.20
N HIS A 288 26.03 -5.19 -51.00
CA HIS A 288 27.18 -4.56 -51.65
C HIS A 288 27.19 -4.79 -53.17
N TYR A 289 27.14 -6.05 -53.61
CA TYR A 289 27.36 -6.40 -55.02
C TYR A 289 26.10 -6.37 -55.89
N MET A 290 24.93 -6.62 -55.30
CA MET A 290 23.66 -6.79 -56.03
C MET A 290 22.65 -5.68 -55.72
N GLY A 291 22.93 -4.83 -54.72
CA GLY A 291 22.01 -3.76 -54.30
C GLY A 291 20.73 -4.28 -53.68
N THR A 292 20.77 -5.48 -53.07
CA THR A 292 19.66 -6.02 -52.29
C THR A 292 19.47 -5.23 -50.99
N ALA A 293 18.34 -5.46 -50.32
CA ALA A 293 18.12 -4.87 -49.01
C ALA A 293 19.00 -5.61 -48.00
N ASN A 294 19.65 -4.86 -47.09
CA ASN A 294 20.29 -5.42 -45.90
C ASN A 294 19.41 -5.14 -44.68
N PRO A 295 18.50 -6.06 -44.30
CA PRO A 295 17.68 -5.89 -43.12
C PRO A 295 18.50 -6.16 -41.86
N MET A 296 18.43 -5.25 -40.88
CA MET A 296 19.00 -5.52 -39.55
C MET A 296 18.37 -6.78 -38.94
N PHE A 297 19.20 -7.57 -38.26
CA PHE A 297 18.77 -8.67 -37.42
C PHE A 297 17.62 -8.29 -36.48
N ALA A 298 16.62 -9.18 -36.36
CA ALA A 298 15.35 -8.93 -35.68
C ALA A 298 15.02 -9.98 -34.60
N GLY A 299 16.03 -10.59 -33.98
CA GLY A 299 15.85 -11.49 -32.83
C GLY A 299 15.58 -10.73 -31.53
N ASP A 300 14.82 -11.36 -30.63
CA ASP A 300 14.64 -10.87 -29.26
C ASP A 300 15.88 -11.20 -28.42
N PRO A 301 16.35 -10.28 -27.54
CA PRO A 301 17.47 -10.57 -26.64
C PRO A 301 17.12 -11.69 -25.65
N LEU A 302 18.12 -12.44 -25.20
CA LEU A 302 17.93 -13.46 -24.17
C LEU A 302 17.44 -12.84 -22.86
N PRO A 303 16.56 -13.53 -22.10
CA PRO A 303 16.24 -13.12 -20.75
C PRO A 303 17.48 -13.22 -19.86
N LEU A 304 17.73 -12.19 -19.05
CA LEU A 304 18.81 -12.17 -18.07
C LEU A 304 18.55 -13.26 -17.00
N PRO A 305 19.62 -13.87 -16.43
CA PRO A 305 19.46 -14.76 -15.28
C PRO A 305 19.00 -13.96 -14.06
N THR A 306 18.42 -14.63 -13.06
CA THR A 306 17.88 -13.99 -11.86
C THR A 306 18.75 -14.22 -10.64
N THR A 307 19.06 -13.16 -9.90
CA THR A 307 19.71 -13.20 -8.59
C THR A 307 18.65 -13.18 -7.49
N VAL A 308 18.59 -14.24 -6.67
CA VAL A 308 17.59 -14.36 -5.60
C VAL A 308 18.14 -13.84 -4.28
N ILE A 309 17.55 -12.75 -3.77
CA ILE A 309 17.86 -12.19 -2.45
C ILE A 309 16.76 -12.58 -1.45
N ARG A 310 17.15 -13.25 -0.35
CA ARG A 310 16.21 -13.67 0.70
C ARG A 310 16.16 -12.67 1.84
N ILE A 311 14.96 -12.22 2.18
CA ILE A 311 14.67 -11.35 3.32
C ILE A 311 13.95 -12.18 4.37
N GLY A 312 14.37 -12.10 5.63
CA GLY A 312 13.63 -12.70 6.73
C GLY A 312 12.46 -11.81 7.14
N ALA A 313 11.30 -12.39 7.43
CA ALA A 313 10.23 -11.71 8.15
C ALA A 313 9.83 -12.56 9.36
N MET A 314 9.91 -12.01 10.55
CA MET A 314 9.56 -12.73 11.77
C MET A 314 8.58 -11.96 12.63
N TYR A 315 7.53 -12.63 13.07
CA TYR A 315 6.51 -12.10 13.95
C TYR A 315 5.68 -13.23 14.53
N ASP A 316 4.77 -12.87 15.42
CA ASP A 316 4.00 -13.81 16.21
C ASP A 316 2.85 -14.35 15.35
N SER A 317 3.05 -15.48 14.69
CA SER A 317 1.94 -16.25 14.10
C SER A 317 1.17 -17.02 15.18
N THR A 318 1.84 -17.29 16.30
CA THR A 318 1.25 -17.88 17.50
C THR A 318 1.53 -17.01 18.74
N GLY A 319 0.81 -17.27 19.83
CA GLY A 319 0.98 -16.55 21.10
C GLY A 319 0.00 -15.39 21.31
N PRO A 320 0.25 -14.55 22.33
CA PRO A 320 -0.71 -13.55 22.82
C PRO A 320 -1.16 -12.51 21.80
N ILE A 321 -0.33 -12.21 20.78
CA ILE A 321 -0.63 -11.22 19.74
C ILE A 321 -0.80 -11.83 18.34
N GLY A 322 -0.98 -13.15 18.26
CA GLY A 322 -1.09 -13.89 16.99
C GLY A 322 -2.27 -13.47 16.10
N ASN A 323 -3.26 -12.78 16.67
CA ASN A 323 -4.37 -12.19 15.93
C ASN A 323 -3.94 -11.08 14.95
N PHE A 324 -2.77 -10.46 15.13
CA PHE A 324 -2.25 -9.45 14.21
C PHE A 324 -1.42 -10.04 13.05
N GLY A 325 -1.01 -11.31 13.15
CA GLY A 325 -0.21 -12.01 12.14
C GLY A 325 -0.71 -11.84 10.68
N PRO A 326 -2.02 -12.03 10.40
CA PRO A 326 -2.55 -11.86 9.05
C PRO A 326 -2.35 -10.46 8.45
N GLY A 327 -2.36 -9.41 9.28
CA GLY A 327 -2.08 -8.05 8.83
C GLY A 327 -0.61 -7.86 8.44
N PHE A 328 0.30 -8.49 9.19
CA PHE A 328 1.73 -8.51 8.87
C PHE A 328 2.00 -9.30 7.58
N ASP A 329 1.36 -10.47 7.40
CA ASP A 329 1.47 -11.27 6.17
C ASP A 329 1.07 -10.44 4.93
N PHE A 330 -0.01 -9.67 5.03
CA PHE A 330 -0.44 -8.78 3.95
C PHE A 330 0.60 -7.70 3.65
N ALA A 331 1.13 -7.04 4.69
CA ALA A 331 2.10 -5.97 4.56
C ALA A 331 3.42 -6.46 3.95
N THR A 332 3.96 -7.58 4.42
CA THR A 332 5.21 -8.14 3.90
C THR A 332 5.06 -8.64 2.46
N ALA A 333 3.94 -9.27 2.12
CA ALA A 333 3.65 -9.70 0.74
C ALA A 333 3.50 -8.51 -0.22
N ALA A 334 2.83 -7.44 0.22
CA ALA A 334 2.71 -6.21 -0.56
C ALA A 334 4.08 -5.55 -0.79
N ALA A 335 4.96 -5.54 0.22
CA ALA A 335 6.30 -4.97 0.11
C ALA A 335 7.17 -5.74 -0.89
N ILE A 336 7.17 -7.09 -0.85
CA ILE A 336 7.91 -7.90 -1.84
C ILE A 336 7.37 -7.73 -3.24
N THR A 337 6.04 -7.65 -3.39
CA THR A 337 5.42 -7.39 -4.69
C THR A 337 5.89 -6.04 -5.25
N ALA A 338 5.97 -5.01 -4.40
CA ALA A 338 6.47 -3.70 -4.79
C ALA A 338 7.96 -3.73 -5.14
N LEU A 339 8.80 -4.38 -4.33
CA LEU A 339 10.25 -4.52 -4.57
C LEU A 339 10.54 -5.24 -5.90
N ASN A 340 9.86 -6.35 -6.17
CA ASN A 340 10.04 -7.10 -7.42
C ASN A 340 9.50 -6.34 -8.64
N ALA A 341 8.52 -5.46 -8.46
CA ALA A 341 8.02 -4.60 -9.53
C ALA A 341 8.96 -3.42 -9.85
N MET A 342 9.94 -3.11 -8.99
CA MET A 342 10.90 -2.02 -9.24
C MET A 342 11.91 -2.37 -10.35
N GLY A 343 12.16 -3.65 -10.63
CA GLY A 343 13.12 -4.09 -11.66
C GLY A 343 14.55 -3.64 -11.33
N ASN A 344 15.09 -4.12 -10.21
CA ASN A 344 16.47 -3.82 -9.81
C ASN A 344 17.42 -4.86 -10.38
N ASP A 345 18.63 -4.43 -10.74
CA ASP A 345 19.68 -5.31 -11.25
C ASP A 345 20.78 -5.48 -10.21
N ASP A 346 21.42 -6.64 -10.19
CA ASP A 346 22.61 -6.93 -9.38
C ASP A 346 23.86 -6.24 -9.95
N ALA A 347 24.99 -6.36 -9.26
CA ALA A 347 26.25 -5.75 -9.71
C ALA A 347 26.73 -6.24 -11.10
N ASN A 348 26.22 -7.37 -11.59
CA ASN A 348 26.53 -7.96 -12.89
C ASN A 348 25.47 -7.65 -13.96
N GLY A 349 24.42 -6.91 -13.61
CA GLY A 349 23.31 -6.57 -14.51
C GLY A 349 22.23 -7.64 -14.62
N ASN A 350 22.16 -8.59 -13.67
CA ASN A 350 21.11 -9.62 -13.63
C ASN A 350 19.89 -9.14 -12.85
N ASP A 351 18.68 -9.59 -13.23
CA ASP A 351 17.44 -9.23 -12.54
C ASP A 351 17.46 -9.73 -11.08
N ILE A 352 17.25 -8.84 -10.11
CA ILE A 352 17.07 -9.22 -8.70
C ILE A 352 15.62 -9.63 -8.43
N VAL A 353 15.46 -10.81 -7.83
CA VAL A 353 14.19 -11.29 -7.29
C VAL A 353 14.28 -11.42 -5.77
N TYR A 354 13.40 -10.73 -5.05
CA TYR A 354 13.28 -10.80 -3.60
C TYR A 354 12.30 -11.90 -3.18
N GLU A 355 12.72 -12.72 -2.22
CA GLU A 355 11.90 -13.74 -1.56
C GLU A 355 11.82 -13.47 -0.05
N ILE A 356 10.67 -13.75 0.57
CA ILE A 356 10.53 -13.73 2.03
C ILE A 356 10.64 -15.13 2.61
N VAL A 357 11.42 -15.24 3.68
CA VAL A 357 11.45 -16.41 4.56
C VAL A 357 10.79 -16.05 5.89
N TYR A 358 9.69 -16.72 6.22
CA TYR A 358 8.91 -16.43 7.41
C TYR A 358 9.40 -17.17 8.67
N GLY A 359 9.29 -16.52 9.83
CA GLY A 359 9.60 -17.09 11.13
C GLY A 359 8.56 -16.75 12.20
N ASP A 360 8.08 -17.75 12.95
CA ASP A 360 7.16 -17.54 14.09
C ASP A 360 7.94 -17.31 15.39
N THR A 361 7.62 -16.19 16.06
CA THR A 361 8.28 -15.81 17.31
C THR A 361 7.54 -16.19 18.58
N GLY A 362 6.26 -16.55 18.51
CA GLY A 362 5.46 -16.98 19.68
C GLY A 362 5.35 -15.95 20.83
N CYS A 363 5.73 -14.71 20.57
CA CYS A 363 5.98 -13.59 21.48
C CYS A 363 6.98 -13.94 22.60
N ASP A 364 7.89 -14.86 22.33
CA ASP A 364 8.82 -15.44 23.30
C ASP A 364 10.27 -15.37 22.81
N GLY A 365 11.19 -14.93 23.67
CA GLY A 365 12.59 -14.76 23.30
C GLY A 365 13.30 -16.06 22.92
N THR A 366 12.92 -17.20 23.50
CA THR A 366 13.57 -18.50 23.19
C THR A 366 13.10 -19.04 21.84
N THR A 367 11.79 -18.95 21.59
CA THR A 367 11.15 -19.33 20.33
C THR A 367 11.67 -18.44 19.19
N ALA A 368 11.72 -17.12 19.42
CA ALA A 368 12.27 -16.16 18.48
C ALA A 368 13.75 -16.42 18.15
N GLY A 369 14.59 -16.75 19.15
CA GLY A 369 15.98 -17.14 18.91
C GLY A 369 16.13 -18.40 18.04
N THR A 370 15.27 -19.40 18.24
CA THR A 370 15.25 -20.62 17.41
C THR A 370 14.79 -20.31 15.99
N SER A 371 13.77 -19.49 15.84
CA SER A 371 13.28 -19.05 14.53
C SER A 371 14.33 -18.22 13.78
N ALA A 372 15.02 -17.32 14.46
CA ALA A 372 16.13 -16.54 13.89
C ALA A 372 17.26 -17.45 13.36
N GLN A 373 17.60 -18.54 14.05
CA GLN A 373 18.59 -19.49 13.54
C GLN A 373 18.14 -20.14 12.22
N THR A 374 16.87 -20.51 12.09
CA THR A 374 16.32 -21.03 10.82
C THR A 374 16.44 -20.01 9.69
N LEU A 375 16.23 -18.71 9.97
CA LEU A 375 16.40 -17.65 8.98
C LEU A 375 17.87 -17.50 8.56
N VAL A 376 18.81 -17.53 9.51
CA VAL A 376 20.27 -17.55 9.24
C VAL A 376 20.62 -18.73 8.33
N ASP A 377 20.15 -19.93 8.67
CA ASP A 377 20.41 -21.15 7.90
C ASP A 377 19.79 -21.12 6.49
N SER A 378 18.77 -20.27 6.29
CA SER A 378 18.12 -20.04 4.98
C SER A 378 18.83 -18.97 4.13
N GLY A 379 19.90 -18.36 4.66
CA GLY A 379 20.72 -17.38 3.93
C GLY A 379 20.02 -16.03 3.71
N VAL A 380 19.22 -15.57 4.68
CA VAL A 380 18.63 -14.22 4.60
C VAL A 380 19.70 -13.13 4.78
N VAL A 381 19.54 -12.00 4.11
CA VAL A 381 20.50 -10.87 4.20
C VAL A 381 20.19 -9.90 5.35
N ALA A 382 18.92 -9.82 5.76
CA ALA A 382 18.44 -9.03 6.89
C ALA A 382 17.05 -9.55 7.32
N VAL A 383 16.57 -9.14 8.49
CA VAL A 383 15.28 -9.58 9.03
C VAL A 383 14.38 -8.38 9.38
N ALA A 384 13.16 -8.37 8.84
CA ALA A 384 12.07 -7.51 9.30
C ALA A 384 11.36 -8.16 10.49
N GLY A 385 11.18 -7.42 11.58
CA GLY A 385 10.61 -7.92 12.84
C GLY A 385 11.61 -7.88 13.99
N ALA A 386 11.35 -8.52 15.13
CA ALA A 386 10.13 -9.19 15.54
C ALA A 386 9.10 -8.17 16.00
N ALA A 387 7.85 -8.60 16.16
CA ALA A 387 6.80 -7.72 16.65
C ALA A 387 6.93 -7.48 18.16
N CYS A 388 6.95 -8.55 18.98
CA CYS A 388 7.14 -8.43 20.43
C CYS A 388 8.57 -8.00 20.83
N SER A 389 8.68 -7.04 21.76
CA SER A 389 9.97 -6.57 22.27
C SER A 389 10.83 -7.68 22.89
N GLY A 390 10.22 -8.60 23.65
CA GLY A 390 10.94 -9.76 24.21
C GLY A 390 11.43 -10.75 23.16
N ALA A 391 10.65 -10.94 22.09
CA ALA A 391 11.05 -11.74 20.93
C ALA A 391 12.21 -11.10 20.19
N SER A 392 12.17 -9.77 19.96
CA SER A 392 13.27 -9.03 19.33
C SER A 392 14.57 -9.14 20.11
N ILE A 393 14.53 -9.04 21.43
CA ILE A 393 15.70 -9.25 22.29
C ILE A 393 16.30 -10.65 22.09
N GLY A 394 15.46 -11.69 22.05
CA GLY A 394 15.90 -13.07 21.85
C GLY A 394 16.44 -13.37 20.45
N ALA A 395 15.77 -12.86 19.42
CA ALA A 395 16.17 -13.01 18.02
C ALA A 395 17.47 -12.25 17.71
N ASN A 396 17.61 -11.00 18.18
CA ASN A 396 18.80 -10.19 17.93
C ASN A 396 20.07 -10.86 18.47
N ALA A 397 19.99 -11.58 19.59
CA ALA A 397 21.12 -12.33 20.14
C ALA A 397 21.70 -13.37 19.17
N VAL A 398 20.87 -13.91 18.26
CA VAL A 398 21.28 -14.85 17.20
C VAL A 398 21.68 -14.10 15.93
N LEU A 399 20.85 -13.16 15.47
CA LEU A 399 21.06 -12.43 14.21
C LEU A 399 22.34 -11.58 14.24
N SER A 400 22.54 -10.80 15.30
CA SER A 400 23.73 -9.96 15.44
C SER A 400 25.03 -10.78 15.52
N ALA A 401 24.99 -11.97 16.11
CA ALA A 401 26.14 -12.88 16.14
C ALA A 401 26.49 -13.43 14.74
N ALA A 402 25.49 -13.51 13.84
CA ALA A 402 25.68 -13.87 12.44
C ALA A 402 25.99 -12.66 11.52
N GLY A 403 26.00 -11.43 12.06
CA GLY A 403 26.18 -10.20 11.27
C GLY A 403 24.97 -9.83 10.41
N ILE A 404 23.78 -10.32 10.76
CA ILE A 404 22.53 -10.06 10.04
C ILE A 404 21.76 -8.96 10.78
N PRO A 405 21.52 -7.78 10.18
CA PRO A 405 20.78 -6.70 10.81
C PRO A 405 19.29 -7.01 10.91
N MET A 406 18.64 -6.36 11.86
CA MET A 406 17.23 -6.55 12.19
C MET A 406 16.50 -5.20 12.19
N VAL A 407 15.42 -5.07 11.42
CA VAL A 407 14.57 -3.86 11.37
C VAL A 407 13.20 -4.21 11.93
N SER A 408 12.95 -3.86 13.20
CA SER A 408 11.67 -4.13 13.86
C SER A 408 10.62 -3.07 13.52
N PHE A 409 9.41 -3.54 13.26
CA PHE A 409 8.25 -2.70 12.97
C PHE A 409 7.27 -2.55 14.14
N ALA A 410 7.52 -3.17 15.31
CA ALA A 410 6.61 -3.05 16.47
C ALA A 410 7.28 -3.19 17.85
N SER A 411 8.58 -3.45 17.94
CA SER A 411 9.25 -3.58 19.25
C SER A 411 9.63 -2.23 19.87
N THR A 412 8.80 -1.76 20.79
CA THR A 412 8.90 -0.41 21.37
C THR A 412 9.72 -0.30 22.66
N SER A 413 10.08 -1.44 23.30
CA SER A 413 10.76 -1.42 24.61
C SER A 413 12.01 -0.54 24.61
N PRO A 414 12.25 0.28 25.65
CA PRO A 414 13.45 1.13 25.73
C PRO A 414 14.74 0.31 25.88
N ALA A 415 14.65 -0.95 26.31
CA ALA A 415 15.81 -1.83 26.44
C ALA A 415 16.55 -2.02 25.11
N LEU A 416 15.82 -1.99 23.98
CA LEU A 416 16.38 -2.15 22.63
C LEU A 416 17.12 -0.90 22.13
N SER A 417 17.01 0.25 22.80
CA SER A 417 17.66 1.53 22.44
C SER A 417 19.18 1.58 22.73
N ASP A 418 19.83 0.43 22.94
CA ASP A 418 21.25 0.31 23.26
C ASP A 418 21.99 -0.45 22.16
N ALA A 419 22.59 0.28 21.23
CA ALA A 419 23.37 -0.29 20.12
C ALA A 419 24.67 -1.00 20.55
N THR A 420 25.10 -0.89 21.82
CA THR A 420 26.21 -1.71 22.32
C THR A 420 25.75 -3.09 22.76
N THR A 421 24.54 -3.19 23.31
CA THR A 421 23.92 -4.46 23.72
C THR A 421 23.24 -5.15 22.54
N TYR A 422 22.64 -4.36 21.64
CA TYR A 422 21.92 -4.82 20.45
C TYR A 422 22.50 -4.15 19.19
N PRO A 423 23.72 -4.54 18.78
CA PRO A 423 24.28 -4.03 17.53
C PRO A 423 23.42 -4.45 16.34
N ASP A 424 23.36 -3.59 15.33
CA ASP A 424 22.61 -3.79 14.08
C ASP A 424 21.10 -4.01 14.24
N PHE A 425 20.55 -3.59 15.39
CA PHE A 425 19.11 -3.48 15.61
C PHE A 425 18.63 -2.08 15.21
N PHE A 426 17.58 -2.04 14.40
CA PHE A 426 16.89 -0.85 13.94
C PHE A 426 15.39 -1.01 14.21
N ARG A 427 14.67 0.10 14.34
CA ARG A 427 13.20 0.06 14.37
C ARG A 427 12.56 1.27 13.73
N VAL A 428 11.44 1.04 13.04
CA VAL A 428 10.64 2.08 12.38
C VAL A 428 9.46 2.55 13.25
N VAL A 429 9.34 2.01 14.46
CA VAL A 429 8.42 2.47 15.50
C VAL A 429 9.15 3.28 16.58
N PRO A 430 8.52 4.31 17.17
CA PRO A 430 9.15 5.09 18.24
C PRO A 430 9.29 4.27 19.54
N SER A 431 10.27 4.65 20.37
CA SER A 431 10.48 4.02 21.68
C SER A 431 9.39 4.34 22.70
N ASP A 432 9.07 3.36 23.56
CA ASP A 432 8.29 3.55 24.79
C ASP A 432 8.89 4.61 25.74
N ALA A 433 10.19 4.92 25.60
CA ALA A 433 10.81 6.03 26.34
C ALA A 433 10.14 7.36 26.01
N ILE A 434 9.74 7.55 24.75
CA ILE A 434 9.01 8.73 24.27
C ILE A 434 7.52 8.60 24.65
N GLN A 435 6.93 7.41 24.52
CA GLN A 435 5.54 7.18 24.91
C GLN A 435 5.27 7.43 26.39
N GLY A 436 6.20 7.05 27.27
CA GLY A 436 6.08 7.29 28.71
C GLY A 436 5.95 8.78 29.05
N GLU A 437 6.61 9.65 28.29
CA GLU A 437 6.47 11.11 28.41
C GLU A 437 5.08 11.56 27.93
N ALA A 438 4.65 11.09 26.76
CA ALA A 438 3.32 11.38 26.22
C ALA A 438 2.18 10.93 27.16
N MET A 439 2.30 9.74 27.76
CA MET A 439 1.36 9.23 28.75
C MET A 439 1.36 10.07 30.02
N SER A 440 2.52 10.53 30.50
CA SER A 440 2.63 11.44 31.64
C SER A 440 1.86 12.75 31.38
N ASP A 441 2.04 13.35 30.21
CA ASP A 441 1.33 14.57 29.82
C ASP A 441 -0.17 14.35 29.62
N MET A 442 -0.59 13.22 29.03
CA MET A 442 -1.99 12.82 28.88
C MET A 442 -2.70 12.72 30.24
N VAL A 443 -2.07 12.03 31.21
CA VAL A 443 -2.61 11.86 32.56
C VAL A 443 -2.67 13.21 33.29
N ALA A 444 -1.60 14.01 33.21
CA ALA A 444 -1.55 15.33 33.84
C ALA A 444 -2.64 16.28 33.29
N ALA A 445 -2.90 16.24 31.99
CA ALA A 445 -3.92 17.07 31.33
C ALA A 445 -5.35 16.77 31.81
N ALA A 446 -5.61 15.56 32.31
CA ALA A 446 -6.91 15.21 32.90
C ALA A 446 -7.09 15.76 34.33
N GLY A 447 -6.06 16.38 34.92
CA GLY A 447 -6.11 16.99 36.25
C GLY A 447 -6.03 15.99 37.42
N VAL A 448 -5.66 14.74 37.14
CA VAL A 448 -5.41 13.69 38.13
C VAL A 448 -3.93 13.69 38.54
N THR A 449 -3.62 13.19 39.73
CA THR A 449 -2.31 13.38 40.39
C THR A 449 -1.74 12.12 41.04
N THR A 450 -2.56 11.12 41.34
CA THR A 450 -2.15 9.89 42.04
C THR A 450 -2.71 8.63 41.39
N PRO A 451 -2.29 8.31 40.13
CA PRO A 451 -2.75 7.11 39.45
C PRO A 451 -2.23 5.82 40.11
N ALA A 452 -3.01 4.74 40.00
CA ALA A 452 -2.48 3.38 40.07
C ALA A 452 -1.77 3.03 38.76
N LEU A 453 -0.59 2.42 38.81
CA LEU A 453 0.10 1.90 37.63
C LEU A 453 -0.03 0.38 37.55
N LEU A 454 -0.86 -0.11 36.63
CA LEU A 454 -1.06 -1.52 36.35
C LEU A 454 -0.35 -1.88 35.05
N HIS A 455 0.48 -2.92 35.05
CA HIS A 455 1.25 -3.28 33.86
C HIS A 455 1.53 -4.78 33.76
N MET A 456 1.68 -5.27 32.53
CA MET A 456 2.25 -6.60 32.27
C MET A 456 3.73 -6.63 32.68
N VAL A 457 4.24 -7.81 33.07
CA VAL A 457 5.66 -7.97 33.49
C VAL A 457 6.62 -8.29 32.34
N ASN A 458 6.13 -8.45 31.12
CA ASN A 458 6.98 -8.64 29.95
C ASN A 458 7.80 -7.38 29.58
N ALA A 459 8.70 -7.53 28.61
CA ALA A 459 9.65 -6.47 28.22
C ALA A 459 8.98 -5.17 27.71
N TYR A 460 7.79 -5.27 27.11
CA TYR A 460 6.98 -4.11 26.71
C TYR A 460 6.32 -3.47 27.94
N GLY A 461 5.51 -4.23 28.67
CA GLY A 461 4.73 -3.72 29.78
C GLY A 461 5.58 -3.12 30.89
N ALA A 462 6.66 -3.81 31.28
CA ALA A 462 7.58 -3.32 32.31
C ALA A 462 8.39 -2.10 31.82
N GLY A 463 8.88 -2.12 30.58
CA GLY A 463 9.68 -1.03 30.01
C GLY A 463 8.89 0.28 29.88
N LEU A 464 7.64 0.19 29.42
CA LEU A 464 6.76 1.35 29.34
C LEU A 464 6.31 1.82 30.73
N ALA A 465 6.06 0.91 31.67
CA ALA A 465 5.70 1.27 33.05
C ALA A 465 6.82 2.05 33.75
N ASP A 466 8.07 1.61 33.58
CA ASP A 466 9.24 2.32 34.11
C ASP A 466 9.42 3.68 33.45
N SER A 467 9.18 3.78 32.14
CA SER A 467 9.26 5.04 31.38
C SER A 467 8.19 6.04 31.83
N PHE A 468 6.93 5.61 31.98
CA PHE A 468 5.86 6.45 32.51
C PHE A 468 6.18 6.91 33.93
N LYS A 469 6.54 5.98 34.83
CA LYS A 469 6.86 6.30 36.22
C LYS A 469 8.00 7.31 36.34
N MET A 470 9.06 7.13 35.56
CA MET A 470 10.20 8.05 35.54
C MET A 470 9.76 9.48 35.18
N ASN A 471 8.97 9.63 34.11
CA ASN A 471 8.47 10.94 33.67
C ASN A 471 7.47 11.54 34.68
N TRP A 472 6.58 10.72 35.23
CA TRP A 472 5.58 11.13 36.21
C TRP A 472 6.20 11.66 37.51
N GLU A 473 7.20 10.93 38.05
CA GLU A 473 7.94 11.34 39.24
C GLU A 473 8.84 12.55 38.97
N ALA A 474 9.42 12.67 37.76
CA ALA A 474 10.20 13.84 37.35
C ALA A 474 9.34 15.11 37.28
N ALA A 475 8.06 14.99 36.92
CA ALA A 475 7.08 16.07 36.97
C ALA A 475 6.63 16.45 38.40
N GLY A 476 7.11 15.74 39.42
CA GLY A 476 6.80 16.00 40.83
C GLY A 476 5.53 15.32 41.35
N ASN A 477 4.96 14.39 40.58
CA ASN A 477 3.80 13.60 40.98
C ASN A 477 4.20 12.27 41.62
N THR A 478 3.22 11.52 42.15
CA THR A 478 3.45 10.22 42.81
C THR A 478 2.42 9.20 42.38
N LEU A 479 2.79 7.91 42.37
CA LEU A 479 1.82 6.82 42.17
C LEU A 479 1.08 6.51 43.47
N CYS A 480 -0.21 6.21 43.35
CA CYS A 480 -1.00 5.64 44.45
C CYS A 480 -0.54 4.22 44.79
N THR A 481 -0.36 3.39 43.76
CA THR A 481 0.13 2.01 43.86
C THR A 481 0.71 1.59 42.51
N GLN A 482 1.54 0.56 42.49
CA GLN A 482 2.05 -0.07 41.27
C GLN A 482 1.92 -1.59 41.41
N ALA A 483 1.35 -2.24 40.41
CA ALA A 483 1.19 -3.70 40.39
C ALA A 483 1.49 -4.26 39.00
N GLY A 484 2.41 -5.22 38.96
CA GLY A 484 2.72 -6.03 37.78
C GLY A 484 1.92 -7.33 37.77
N TYR A 485 1.52 -7.81 36.60
CA TYR A 485 0.91 -9.12 36.41
C TYR A 485 1.50 -9.88 35.22
N ASP A 486 1.46 -11.21 35.27
CA ASP A 486 1.88 -12.09 34.18
C ASP A 486 0.71 -12.27 33.21
N GLU A 487 0.85 -11.73 32.00
CA GLU A 487 -0.17 -11.76 30.94
C GLU A 487 -0.51 -13.18 30.48
N THR A 488 0.41 -14.13 30.63
CA THR A 488 0.19 -15.53 30.23
C THR A 488 -0.58 -16.32 31.29
N ALA A 489 -0.63 -15.80 32.52
CA ALA A 489 -1.26 -16.45 33.67
C ALA A 489 -2.53 -15.72 34.16
N LEU A 490 -2.86 -14.56 33.59
CA LEU A 490 -4.00 -13.76 34.03
C LEU A 490 -5.33 -14.41 33.61
N THR A 491 -6.05 -15.00 34.56
CA THR A 491 -7.39 -15.58 34.32
C THR A 491 -8.51 -14.83 35.05
N ASP A 492 -8.17 -14.02 36.04
CA ASP A 492 -9.08 -13.10 36.74
C ASP A 492 -8.31 -11.86 37.20
N ALA A 493 -8.98 -10.69 37.24
CA ALA A 493 -8.38 -9.42 37.65
C ALA A 493 -8.85 -8.94 39.04
N ALA A 494 -9.61 -9.75 39.79
CA ALA A 494 -10.27 -9.31 41.01
C ALA A 494 -9.27 -8.87 42.09
N SER A 495 -8.16 -9.60 42.22
CA SER A 495 -7.11 -9.27 43.19
C SER A 495 -6.37 -7.97 42.85
N ILE A 496 -6.07 -7.75 41.57
CA ILE A 496 -5.39 -6.55 41.06
C ILE A 496 -6.27 -5.33 41.30
N VAL A 497 -7.55 -5.40 40.88
CA VAL A 497 -8.51 -4.31 41.05
C VAL A 497 -8.80 -4.04 42.52
N GLN A 498 -8.94 -5.08 43.35
CA GLN A 498 -9.12 -4.90 44.79
C GLN A 498 -7.91 -4.19 45.42
N GLY A 499 -6.70 -4.45 44.96
CA GLY A 499 -5.49 -3.74 45.38
C GLY A 499 -5.55 -2.24 45.08
N VAL A 500 -6.12 -1.83 43.94
CA VAL A 500 -6.35 -0.42 43.60
C VAL A 500 -7.39 0.21 44.54
N ILE A 501 -8.50 -0.49 44.80
CA ILE A 501 -9.56 -0.03 45.71
C ILE A 501 -9.01 0.12 47.15
N ASP A 502 -8.26 -0.87 47.62
CA ASP A 502 -7.72 -0.93 48.98
C ASP A 502 -6.66 0.14 49.24
N ALA A 503 -5.96 0.61 48.20
CA ALA A 503 -5.02 1.72 48.32
C ALA A 503 -5.71 3.03 48.72
N GLY A 504 -7.00 3.19 48.41
CA GLY A 504 -7.90 4.25 48.90
C GLY A 504 -7.53 5.69 48.53
N THR A 505 -6.42 5.89 47.81
CA THR A 505 -5.83 7.19 47.44
C THR A 505 -5.68 7.35 45.93
N CYS A 506 -6.06 6.34 45.15
CA CYS A 506 -6.00 6.36 43.70
C CYS A 506 -7.10 7.27 43.16
N ASP A 507 -6.74 8.23 42.31
CA ASP A 507 -7.69 9.11 41.62
C ASP A 507 -7.89 8.74 40.14
N SER A 508 -7.08 7.80 39.65
CA SER A 508 -7.03 7.34 38.27
C SER A 508 -6.28 6.00 38.16
N VAL A 509 -6.33 5.37 36.99
CA VAL A 509 -5.54 4.16 36.67
C VAL A 509 -4.79 4.39 35.37
N VAL A 510 -3.49 4.10 35.37
CA VAL A 510 -2.68 3.91 34.17
C VAL A 510 -2.55 2.42 33.92
N LEU A 511 -2.97 1.97 32.74
CA LEU A 511 -3.06 0.56 32.38
C LEU A 511 -2.22 0.26 31.14
N ILE A 512 -1.18 -0.54 31.31
CA ILE A 512 -0.31 -1.02 30.23
C ILE A 512 -0.59 -2.51 30.03
N ALA A 513 -1.44 -2.81 29.04
CA ALA A 513 -2.03 -4.12 28.83
C ALA A 513 -2.23 -4.39 27.33
N TYR A 514 -2.48 -5.66 26.98
CA TYR A 514 -3.03 -6.05 25.68
C TYR A 514 -4.57 -6.12 25.73
N ASN A 515 -5.21 -6.20 24.56
CA ASN A 515 -6.67 -6.18 24.39
C ASN A 515 -7.44 -7.08 25.39
N THR A 516 -7.05 -8.34 25.52
CA THR A 516 -7.75 -9.33 26.38
C THR A 516 -7.65 -8.98 27.86
N ASP A 517 -6.48 -8.52 28.28
CA ASP A 517 -6.20 -8.20 29.67
C ASP A 517 -6.86 -6.88 30.06
N ALA A 518 -6.82 -5.90 29.15
CA ALA A 518 -7.52 -4.64 29.31
C ALA A 518 -9.03 -4.86 29.46
N ALA A 519 -9.63 -5.72 28.63
CA ALA A 519 -11.03 -6.11 28.75
C ALA A 519 -11.34 -6.72 30.13
N LEU A 520 -10.57 -7.71 30.54
CA LEU A 520 -10.75 -8.38 31.83
C LEU A 520 -10.62 -7.42 33.02
N ILE A 521 -9.61 -6.55 33.01
CA ILE A 521 -9.34 -5.60 34.10
C ILE A 521 -10.44 -4.52 34.16
N LEU A 522 -10.81 -3.91 33.04
CA LEU A 522 -11.81 -2.84 33.00
C LEU A 522 -13.22 -3.33 33.35
N GLU A 523 -13.62 -4.53 32.88
CA GLU A 523 -14.89 -5.13 33.27
C GLU A 523 -14.91 -5.49 34.77
N THR A 524 -13.79 -5.94 35.31
CA THR A 524 -13.66 -6.21 36.74
C THR A 524 -13.70 -4.91 37.57
N MET A 525 -13.08 -3.83 37.09
CA MET A 525 -13.20 -2.50 37.70
C MET A 525 -14.66 -2.04 37.76
N ALA A 526 -15.40 -2.14 36.66
CA ALA A 526 -16.81 -1.80 36.61
C ALA A 526 -17.64 -2.69 37.57
N GLY A 527 -17.38 -4.01 37.59
CA GLY A 527 -18.08 -4.97 38.44
C GLY A 527 -17.84 -4.78 39.95
N LEU A 528 -16.66 -4.30 40.33
CA LEU A 528 -16.31 -3.98 41.72
C LEU A 528 -16.62 -2.53 42.11
N GLY A 529 -17.11 -1.70 41.18
CA GLY A 529 -17.49 -0.31 41.42
C GLY A 529 -16.32 0.68 41.48
N ALA A 530 -15.17 0.35 40.87
CA ALA A 530 -14.04 1.25 40.72
C ALA A 530 -14.25 2.24 39.56
N THR A 531 -14.92 3.36 39.83
CA THR A 531 -15.24 4.40 38.84
C THR A 531 -14.10 5.42 38.68
N LEU A 532 -12.89 4.96 38.37
CA LEU A 532 -11.72 5.81 38.17
C LEU A 532 -11.49 6.08 36.67
N PRO A 533 -11.06 7.29 36.27
CA PRO A 533 -10.55 7.53 34.92
C PRO A 533 -9.39 6.58 34.59
N VAL A 534 -9.39 6.02 33.38
CA VAL A 534 -8.33 5.10 32.94
C VAL A 534 -7.59 5.65 31.73
N PHE A 535 -6.27 5.53 31.80
CA PHE A 535 -5.31 5.98 30.80
C PHE A 535 -4.49 4.79 30.33
N GLY A 536 -4.61 4.43 29.07
CA GLY A 536 -3.96 3.29 28.47
C GLY A 536 -2.82 3.64 27.52
N ALA A 537 -2.14 2.60 27.09
CA ALA A 537 -1.11 2.64 26.06
C ALA A 537 -1.64 2.07 24.72
N ASP A 538 -0.74 1.94 23.76
CA ASP A 538 -0.97 1.47 22.40
C ASP A 538 -1.39 -0.01 22.33
N GLY A 539 -1.01 -0.81 23.32
CA GLY A 539 -1.34 -2.25 23.40
C GLY A 539 -2.84 -2.60 23.40
N PHE A 540 -3.74 -1.63 23.65
CA PHE A 540 -5.18 -1.79 23.42
C PHE A 540 -5.85 -0.55 22.81
N ALA A 541 -5.09 0.23 22.04
CA ALA A 541 -5.60 1.39 21.32
C ALA A 541 -6.24 0.97 19.99
N GLY A 542 -7.53 1.28 19.79
CA GLY A 542 -8.25 1.04 18.54
C GLY A 542 -9.59 0.34 18.72
N GLU A 543 -10.48 0.46 17.74
CA GLU A 543 -11.81 -0.15 17.79
C GLU A 543 -11.76 -1.69 17.86
N ALA A 544 -10.76 -2.32 17.25
CA ALA A 544 -10.55 -3.77 17.32
C ALA A 544 -10.35 -4.28 18.76
N ALA A 545 -9.87 -3.44 19.69
CA ALA A 545 -9.75 -3.81 21.10
C ALA A 545 -11.12 -4.13 21.72
N LEU A 546 -12.19 -3.49 21.24
CA LEU A 546 -13.55 -3.67 21.74
C LEU A 546 -14.10 -5.08 21.51
N GLU A 547 -13.54 -5.82 20.55
CA GLU A 547 -13.92 -7.22 20.28
C GLU A 547 -13.57 -8.16 21.45
N SER A 548 -12.64 -7.77 22.31
CA SER A 548 -12.26 -8.54 23.50
C SER A 548 -13.20 -8.31 24.70
N PHE A 549 -14.11 -7.33 24.63
CA PHE A 549 -15.02 -6.97 25.72
C PHE A 549 -16.37 -7.66 25.57
N ASN A 550 -16.92 -8.15 26.68
CA ASN A 550 -18.31 -8.59 26.79
C ASN A 550 -19.27 -7.39 26.97
N ALA A 551 -18.80 -6.34 27.63
CA ALA A 551 -19.53 -5.10 27.92
C ALA A 551 -18.69 -3.88 27.47
N PRO A 552 -18.56 -3.62 26.16
CA PRO A 552 -17.66 -2.59 25.65
C PRO A 552 -18.00 -1.16 26.12
N GLU A 553 -19.22 -0.89 26.61
CA GLU A 553 -19.59 0.39 27.20
C GLU A 553 -18.75 0.79 28.44
N VAL A 554 -18.06 -0.16 29.08
CA VAL A 554 -17.15 0.12 30.20
C VAL A 554 -15.92 0.93 29.79
N THR A 555 -15.60 0.99 28.49
CA THR A 555 -14.46 1.76 27.98
C THR A 555 -14.78 3.25 27.80
N ASN A 556 -16.02 3.68 28.02
CA ASN A 556 -16.41 5.07 27.82
C ASN A 556 -15.53 6.05 28.65
N GLY A 557 -14.79 6.91 27.96
CA GLY A 557 -13.87 7.88 28.55
C GLY A 557 -12.45 7.36 28.81
N VAL A 558 -12.15 6.11 28.48
CA VAL A 558 -10.77 5.58 28.51
C VAL A 558 -9.95 6.26 27.42
N GLN A 559 -8.78 6.78 27.77
CA GLN A 559 -7.87 7.47 26.86
C GLN A 559 -6.61 6.65 26.61
N ASN A 560 -6.16 6.53 25.37
CA ASN A 560 -4.98 5.76 25.00
C ASN A 560 -4.00 6.62 24.20
N THR A 561 -2.70 6.45 24.44
CA THR A 561 -1.68 6.87 23.49
C THR A 561 -1.50 5.83 22.38
N LYS A 562 -1.35 6.27 21.14
CA LYS A 562 -1.01 5.43 19.99
C LYS A 562 0.11 6.11 19.20
N PRO A 563 1.15 5.40 18.72
CA PRO A 563 2.14 5.98 17.81
C PRO A 563 1.45 6.70 16.66
N ARG A 564 1.79 7.96 16.46
CA ARG A 564 1.22 8.76 15.38
C ARG A 564 1.96 8.43 14.10
N ALA A 565 1.23 7.98 13.08
CA ALA A 565 1.76 7.89 11.74
C ALA A 565 2.00 9.31 11.19
N ALA A 566 3.15 9.54 10.56
CA ALA A 566 3.31 10.76 9.77
C ALA A 566 2.40 10.68 8.55
N SER A 567 2.30 11.77 7.77
CA SER A 567 1.77 11.66 6.41
C SER A 567 2.64 10.67 5.63
N GLY A 568 2.13 9.45 5.41
CA GLY A 568 2.79 8.42 4.63
C GLY A 568 2.85 8.76 3.14
N SER A 569 3.75 8.11 2.42
CA SER A 569 3.86 8.18 0.96
C SER A 569 3.45 6.86 0.31
N GLY A 570 3.12 6.94 -0.98
CA GLY A 570 2.70 5.79 -1.78
C GLY A 570 1.25 5.35 -1.50
N ASP A 571 0.87 4.23 -2.12
CA ASP A 571 -0.51 3.78 -2.16
C ASP A 571 -0.84 2.71 -1.10
N PHE A 572 0.15 2.24 -0.33
CA PHE A 572 -0.03 1.14 0.63
C PHE A 572 -1.09 1.47 1.69
N ALA A 573 -1.06 2.65 2.28
CA ALA A 573 -2.03 3.03 3.32
C ALA A 573 -3.47 3.01 2.79
N ALA A 574 -3.69 3.46 1.55
CA ALA A 574 -5.01 3.41 0.89
C ALA A 574 -5.43 1.98 0.57
N ASN A 575 -4.50 1.14 0.07
CA ASN A 575 -4.76 -0.27 -0.22
C ASN A 575 -5.07 -1.07 1.06
N CYS A 576 -4.34 -0.81 2.13
CA CYS A 576 -4.54 -1.44 3.44
C CYS A 576 -5.91 -1.05 4.02
N ALA A 577 -6.29 0.23 3.95
CA ALA A 577 -7.60 0.70 4.41
C ALA A 577 -8.78 0.09 3.61
N ALA A 578 -8.56 -0.27 2.34
CA ALA A 578 -9.56 -0.92 1.50
C ALA A 578 -9.69 -2.43 1.74
N ASP A 579 -8.70 -3.07 2.38
CA ASP A 579 -8.68 -4.50 2.69
C ASP A 579 -9.11 -4.77 4.14
N THR A 580 -10.02 -5.72 4.34
CA THR A 580 -10.58 -6.00 5.67
C THR A 580 -9.60 -6.66 6.63
N VAL A 581 -8.57 -7.37 6.14
CA VAL A 581 -7.55 -8.00 6.97
C VAL A 581 -6.48 -6.97 7.37
N CYS A 582 -5.99 -6.19 6.40
CA CYS A 582 -4.98 -5.19 6.66
C CYS A 582 -5.51 -4.03 7.52
N SER A 583 -6.72 -3.53 7.25
CA SER A 583 -7.34 -2.44 8.04
C SER A 583 -7.62 -2.80 9.50
N ALA A 584 -7.77 -4.09 9.81
CA ALA A 584 -7.90 -4.60 11.17
C ALA A 584 -6.54 -4.83 11.87
N GLY A 585 -5.43 -4.80 11.12
CA GLY A 585 -4.08 -4.98 11.64
C GLY A 585 -3.53 -3.73 12.33
N ILE A 586 -2.50 -3.93 13.15
CA ILE A 586 -1.70 -2.88 13.77
C ILE A 586 -0.29 -2.89 13.17
N PHE A 587 0.40 -1.75 13.15
CA PHE A 587 1.77 -1.62 12.62
C PHE A 587 1.96 -2.12 11.18
N THR A 588 0.89 -2.17 10.38
CA THR A 588 0.93 -2.73 9.01
C THR A 588 1.74 -1.84 8.06
N SER A 589 1.69 -0.52 8.25
CA SER A 589 2.49 0.42 7.46
C SER A 589 3.97 0.33 7.80
N GLU A 590 4.27 0.14 9.08
CA GLU A 590 5.62 -0.07 9.61
C GLU A 590 6.20 -1.41 9.16
N ALA A 591 5.38 -2.47 9.12
CA ALA A 591 5.80 -3.78 8.61
C ALA A 591 6.13 -3.73 7.11
N TYR A 592 5.30 -3.02 6.33
CA TYR A 592 5.57 -2.76 4.91
C TYR A 592 6.89 -2.00 4.75
N ASP A 593 7.07 -0.90 5.49
CA ASP A 593 8.25 -0.05 5.43
C ASP A 593 9.54 -0.77 5.85
N ALA A 594 9.49 -1.62 6.89
CA ALA A 594 10.65 -2.38 7.32
C ALA A 594 11.17 -3.32 6.22
N VAL A 595 10.28 -4.02 5.51
CA VAL A 595 10.64 -4.88 4.37
C VAL A 595 11.15 -4.05 3.19
N MET A 596 10.49 -2.92 2.89
CA MET A 596 10.93 -2.01 1.83
C MET A 596 12.33 -1.45 2.09
N ILE A 597 12.62 -0.97 3.30
CA ILE A 597 13.95 -0.48 3.71
C ILE A 597 14.99 -1.59 3.53
N ILE A 598 14.69 -2.81 3.96
CA ILE A 598 15.61 -3.95 3.77
C ILE A 598 15.84 -4.25 2.29
N GLY A 599 14.79 -4.32 1.48
CA GLY A 599 14.93 -4.60 0.04
C GLY A 599 15.72 -3.53 -0.70
N MET A 600 15.46 -2.25 -0.42
CA MET A 600 16.24 -1.14 -0.98
C MET A 600 17.69 -1.10 -0.47
N ALA A 601 17.94 -1.52 0.76
CA ALA A 601 19.30 -1.68 1.25
C ALA A 601 20.01 -2.86 0.55
N ALA A 602 19.27 -3.94 0.27
CA ALA A 602 19.82 -5.15 -0.35
C ALA A 602 20.09 -5.01 -1.85
N SER A 603 19.48 -4.05 -2.53
CA SER A 603 19.88 -3.70 -3.91
C SER A 603 21.28 -3.08 -3.99
N HIS A 604 21.91 -2.75 -2.85
CA HIS A 604 23.30 -2.32 -2.78
C HIS A 604 24.23 -3.50 -2.46
N GLU A 605 25.24 -3.69 -3.30
CA GLU A 605 26.24 -4.77 -3.18
C GLU A 605 25.61 -6.16 -2.98
N ASP A 606 24.49 -6.41 -3.67
CA ASP A 606 23.81 -7.70 -3.72
C ASP A 606 23.49 -8.30 -2.34
N GLY A 607 23.13 -7.43 -1.38
CA GLY A 607 22.81 -7.81 -0.01
C GLY A 607 24.01 -7.94 0.94
N ALA A 608 25.21 -7.56 0.51
CA ALA A 608 26.35 -7.40 1.40
C ALA A 608 26.24 -6.12 2.24
N ASN A 609 26.98 -6.04 3.36
CA ASN A 609 27.11 -4.83 4.19
C ASN A 609 25.79 -4.16 4.64
N MET A 610 24.74 -4.96 4.83
CA MET A 610 23.37 -4.50 5.07
C MET A 610 23.20 -3.46 6.19
N ALA A 611 23.94 -3.57 7.30
CA ALA A 611 23.86 -2.59 8.39
C ALA A 611 24.24 -1.16 7.93
N ASN A 612 25.21 -1.04 7.02
CA ASN A 612 25.57 0.24 6.42
C ASN A 612 24.50 0.69 5.42
N HIS A 613 24.04 -0.22 4.55
CA HIS A 613 23.07 0.11 3.50
C HIS A 613 21.69 0.50 4.07
N ILE A 614 21.24 -0.10 5.18
CA ILE A 614 20.03 0.31 5.89
C ILE A 614 20.09 1.78 6.31
N ASN A 615 21.25 2.25 6.79
CA ASN A 615 21.45 3.66 7.14
C ASN A 615 21.56 4.58 5.91
N MET A 616 21.78 4.04 4.71
CA MET A 616 21.90 4.79 3.47
C MET A 616 20.57 4.98 2.74
N VAL A 617 19.56 4.15 3.04
CA VAL A 617 18.23 4.26 2.43
C VAL A 617 17.67 5.68 2.66
N GLY A 618 17.28 6.35 1.58
CA GLY A 618 16.78 7.73 1.63
C GLY A 618 17.85 8.83 1.60
N ALA A 619 19.11 8.49 1.25
CA ALA A 619 20.20 9.43 0.92
C ALA A 619 20.46 10.57 1.94
N GLY A 620 20.15 10.33 3.22
CA GLY A 620 20.37 11.28 4.33
C GLY A 620 19.16 12.14 4.71
N ASP A 621 18.10 12.15 3.90
CA ASP A 621 16.81 12.80 4.24
C ASP A 621 15.84 11.82 4.95
N GLY A 622 16.18 10.53 4.97
CA GLY A 622 15.38 9.45 5.52
C GLY A 622 14.55 8.72 4.47
N TYR A 623 14.05 7.55 4.84
CA TYR A 623 13.16 6.75 4.01
C TYR A 623 11.72 7.28 4.10
N ALA A 624 11.19 7.81 3.00
CA ALA A 624 9.79 8.21 2.90
C ALA A 624 8.90 6.99 2.59
N GLY A 625 8.26 6.44 3.62
CA GLY A 625 7.43 5.23 3.56
C GLY A 625 5.96 5.44 3.93
N ALA A 626 5.21 4.35 3.97
CA ALA A 626 3.80 4.32 4.33
C ALA A 626 3.51 4.77 5.77
N SER A 627 4.44 4.52 6.70
CA SER A 627 4.37 4.94 8.10
C SER A 627 4.93 6.36 8.36
N GLY A 628 5.49 6.99 7.31
CA GLY A 628 6.09 8.32 7.37
C GLY A 628 7.55 8.34 6.95
N ASN A 629 8.24 9.42 7.30
CA ASN A 629 9.67 9.55 7.01
C ASN A 629 10.51 8.94 8.13
N GLN A 630 11.31 7.93 7.82
CA GLN A 630 12.12 7.18 8.76
C GLN A 630 13.58 7.63 8.71
N VAL A 631 14.06 8.21 9.82
CA VAL A 631 15.45 8.62 10.01
C VAL A 631 15.99 7.90 11.24
N PHE A 632 16.90 6.95 11.03
CA PHE A 632 17.52 6.21 12.13
C PHE A 632 18.52 7.10 12.89
N LEU A 633 18.37 7.11 14.20
CA LEU A 633 19.32 7.66 15.14
C LEU A 633 20.52 6.71 15.28
N SER A 634 21.60 7.18 15.89
CA SER A 634 22.83 6.39 16.06
C SER A 634 22.66 5.11 16.89
N ASN A 635 21.54 4.97 17.60
CA ASN A 635 21.20 3.78 18.36
C ASN A 635 20.16 2.87 17.66
N GLY A 636 19.83 3.15 16.38
CA GLY A 636 18.87 2.38 15.60
C GLY A 636 17.40 2.79 15.79
N ASP A 637 17.12 3.73 16.68
CA ASP A 637 15.76 4.24 16.92
C ASP A 637 15.32 5.24 15.85
N VAL A 638 14.01 5.48 15.79
CA VAL A 638 13.45 6.64 15.08
C VAL A 638 12.88 7.65 16.08
N GLY A 639 12.96 8.93 15.73
CA GLY A 639 12.37 10.01 16.54
C GLY A 639 10.83 9.98 16.59
N GLY A 640 10.20 9.33 15.60
CA GLY A 640 8.75 9.26 15.47
C GLY A 640 8.08 10.59 15.12
N SER A 641 6.76 10.54 14.90
CA SER A 641 5.92 11.73 14.66
C SER A 641 5.10 12.16 15.88
N GLY A 642 5.46 11.64 17.06
CA GLY A 642 4.71 11.80 18.30
C GLY A 642 3.65 10.71 18.48
N TYR A 643 2.64 11.01 19.30
CA TYR A 643 1.58 10.08 19.67
C TYR A 643 0.22 10.73 19.50
N ASP A 644 -0.74 10.02 18.93
CA ASP A 644 -2.14 10.40 19.03
C ASP A 644 -2.67 10.02 20.41
N VAL A 645 -3.50 10.89 20.99
CA VAL A 645 -4.24 10.63 22.21
C VAL A 645 -5.70 10.47 21.83
N CYS A 646 -6.18 9.24 21.98
CA CYS A 646 -7.47 8.82 21.49
C CYS A 646 -8.38 8.42 22.64
N THR A 647 -9.68 8.66 22.50
CA THR A 647 -10.67 8.39 23.54
C THR A 647 -11.70 7.38 23.03
N PHE A 648 -11.98 6.35 23.84
CA PHE A 648 -13.14 5.48 23.63
C PHE A 648 -14.42 6.20 24.07
N HIS A 649 -15.43 6.21 23.22
CA HIS A 649 -16.73 6.80 23.51
C HIS A 649 -17.84 5.77 23.35
N HIS A 650 -18.70 5.69 24.37
CA HIS A 650 -19.99 5.04 24.26
C HIS A 650 -21.07 6.09 24.02
N VAL A 651 -21.72 6.04 22.86
CA VAL A 651 -22.89 6.86 22.57
C VAL A 651 -24.13 5.97 22.68
N PRO A 652 -24.98 6.14 23.71
CA PRO A 652 -26.19 5.34 23.86
C PRO A 652 -27.00 5.32 22.57
N THR A 653 -27.48 4.16 22.16
CA THR A 653 -28.23 3.90 20.90
C THR A 653 -27.43 3.97 19.60
N PHE A 654 -26.23 4.58 19.56
CA PHE A 654 -25.43 4.74 18.34
C PHE A 654 -24.22 3.80 18.27
N GLY A 655 -23.61 3.45 19.41
CA GLY A 655 -22.54 2.44 19.46
C GLY A 655 -21.29 2.89 20.21
N GLN A 656 -20.16 2.31 19.81
CA GLN A 656 -18.83 2.59 20.35
C GLN A 656 -18.00 3.29 19.28
N TYR A 657 -17.17 4.24 19.68
CA TYR A 657 -16.31 5.02 18.78
C TYR A 657 -14.93 5.21 19.40
N PHE A 658 -13.89 5.28 18.57
CA PHE A 658 -12.53 5.57 19.02
C PHE A 658 -11.96 6.77 18.26
N ASN A 659 -11.91 7.93 18.93
CA ASN A 659 -11.57 9.20 18.29
C ASN A 659 -10.24 9.74 18.81
N CYS A 660 -9.35 10.07 17.88
CA CYS A 660 -8.05 10.69 18.16
C CYS A 660 -8.14 12.20 17.93
N ASP A 661 -8.59 12.93 18.94
CA ASP A 661 -8.84 14.38 18.91
C ASP A 661 -7.69 15.20 19.51
N ARG A 662 -6.70 14.54 20.12
CA ARG A 662 -5.48 15.16 20.65
C ARG A 662 -4.24 14.46 20.12
N MET A 663 -3.15 15.21 20.07
CA MET A 663 -1.82 14.74 19.66
C MET A 663 -0.78 15.22 20.66
N TRP A 664 0.27 14.44 20.80
CA TRP A 664 1.45 14.78 21.57
C TRP A 664 2.68 14.75 20.67
N THR A 665 3.58 15.72 20.83
CA THR A 665 4.89 15.71 20.17
C THR A 665 5.99 16.08 21.16
N ALA A 666 7.19 15.55 20.99
CA ALA A 666 8.31 15.81 21.90
C ALA A 666 8.68 17.30 22.03
N THR A 667 8.37 18.13 21.02
CA THR A 667 8.64 19.58 21.05
C THR A 667 7.45 20.43 21.48
N GLY A 668 6.23 19.97 21.22
CA GLY A 668 4.99 20.72 21.45
C GLY A 668 4.21 20.30 22.69
N GLY A 669 4.51 19.14 23.28
CA GLY A 669 3.66 18.52 24.30
C GLY A 669 2.30 18.11 23.73
N LEU A 670 1.32 17.97 24.63
CA LEU A 670 -0.07 17.63 24.29
C LEU A 670 -0.83 18.84 23.73
N ALA A 671 -1.55 18.66 22.63
CA ALA A 671 -2.39 19.67 22.00
C ALA A 671 -3.60 19.05 21.28
N ASP A 672 -4.64 19.84 21.05
CA ASP A 672 -5.78 19.44 20.22
C ASP A 672 -5.35 19.28 18.75
N VAL A 673 -5.85 18.24 18.09
CA VAL A 673 -5.65 18.04 16.66
C VAL A 673 -6.53 19.05 15.91
N THR A 674 -5.93 19.78 14.98
CA THR A 674 -6.72 20.60 14.05
C THR A 674 -7.49 19.68 13.13
N PHE A 675 -8.82 19.71 13.21
CA PHE A 675 -9.68 18.91 12.36
C PHE A 675 -9.48 19.25 10.87
N ALA A 676 -9.01 18.27 10.09
CA ALA A 676 -8.70 18.43 8.67
C ALA A 676 -9.86 18.02 7.72
N GLY A 677 -10.97 17.54 8.27
CA GLY A 677 -12.12 17.05 7.51
C GLY A 677 -13.12 18.14 7.12
N THR A 678 -14.34 17.72 6.77
CA THR A 678 -15.43 18.63 6.39
C THR A 678 -16.17 19.13 7.63
N THR A 679 -16.23 20.46 7.80
CA THR A 679 -17.07 21.09 8.83
C THR A 679 -18.45 21.41 8.25
N VAL A 680 -19.50 20.78 8.78
CA VAL A 680 -20.90 20.99 8.41
C VAL A 680 -21.55 21.95 9.40
N LYS A 681 -22.10 23.06 8.90
CA LYS A 681 -22.78 24.05 9.73
C LYS A 681 -24.27 23.73 9.84
N ILE A 682 -24.75 23.68 11.07
CA ILE A 682 -26.17 23.51 11.40
C ILE A 682 -26.67 24.83 11.98
N GLY A 683 -27.70 25.40 11.37
CA GLY A 683 -28.35 26.57 11.93
C GLY A 683 -29.18 26.18 13.16
N PHE A 684 -29.14 26.97 14.23
CA PHE A 684 -30.05 26.81 15.36
C PHE A 684 -30.75 28.13 15.64
N MET A 685 -32.07 28.12 15.51
CA MET A 685 -32.94 29.27 15.71
C MET A 685 -33.63 29.17 17.07
N GLY A 686 -33.42 30.17 17.91
CA GLY A 686 -34.16 30.31 19.17
C GLY A 686 -34.41 31.77 19.52
N ASP A 687 -35.03 32.00 20.67
CA ASP A 687 -35.77 33.23 20.94
C ASP A 687 -35.13 34.06 22.05
N ALA A 688 -33.82 34.28 21.95
CA ALA A 688 -32.99 34.88 23.01
C ALA A 688 -33.50 36.24 23.49
N THR A 689 -34.09 37.05 22.60
CA THR A 689 -34.62 38.39 22.93
C THR A 689 -36.15 38.43 23.07
N SER A 690 -36.83 37.28 23.01
CA SER A 690 -38.28 37.22 23.16
C SER A 690 -38.72 37.55 24.60
N PRO A 691 -39.66 38.49 24.79
CA PRO A 691 -40.25 38.75 26.10
C PRO A 691 -41.21 37.62 26.56
N ALA A 692 -41.68 36.77 25.64
CA ALA A 692 -42.63 35.70 25.94
C ALA A 692 -41.97 34.37 26.34
N ILE A 693 -40.86 34.02 25.68
CA ILE A 693 -40.21 32.70 25.83
C ILE A 693 -38.67 32.75 25.97
N GLY A 694 -38.07 33.92 26.14
CA GLY A 694 -36.61 34.08 26.25
C GLY A 694 -35.97 33.30 27.41
N ASP A 695 -36.74 33.02 28.47
CA ASP A 695 -36.29 32.21 29.62
C ASP A 695 -35.89 30.77 29.24
N PHE A 696 -36.38 30.24 28.11
CA PHE A 696 -36.06 28.89 27.64
C PHE A 696 -34.76 28.82 26.82
N TRP A 697 -34.18 29.95 26.45
CA TRP A 697 -33.04 29.98 25.53
C TRP A 697 -31.80 29.25 26.03
N VAL A 698 -31.40 29.51 27.29
CA VAL A 698 -30.19 28.87 27.87
C VAL A 698 -30.33 27.34 27.97
N PRO A 699 -31.45 26.78 28.47
CA PRO A 699 -31.69 25.34 28.40
C PRO A 699 -31.63 24.76 26.97
N PHE A 700 -32.18 25.45 25.96
CA PHE A 700 -32.11 25.00 24.58
C PHE A 700 -30.67 24.96 24.04
N GLN A 701 -29.87 25.98 24.35
CA GLN A 701 -28.45 25.99 23.97
C GLN A 701 -27.69 24.82 24.59
N ALA A 702 -27.93 24.53 25.88
CA ALA A 702 -27.29 23.43 26.57
C ALA A 702 -27.66 22.08 25.94
N ALA A 703 -28.94 21.85 25.66
CA ALA A 703 -29.41 20.63 25.01
C ALA A 703 -28.83 20.46 23.61
N ALA A 704 -28.81 21.53 22.80
CA ALA A 704 -28.22 21.52 21.47
C ALA A 704 -26.71 21.27 21.51
N GLY A 705 -25.99 21.82 22.49
CA GLY A 705 -24.56 21.56 22.68
C GLY A 705 -24.23 20.11 23.02
N VAL A 706 -25.06 19.45 23.85
CA VAL A 706 -24.93 18.01 24.09
C VAL A 706 -25.18 17.22 22.82
N GLY A 707 -26.24 17.54 22.07
CA GLY A 707 -26.53 16.90 20.79
C GLY A 707 -25.40 17.06 19.77
N LEU A 708 -24.80 18.26 19.70
CA LEU A 708 -23.65 18.55 18.84
C LEU A 708 -22.43 17.72 19.23
N SER A 709 -22.14 17.61 20.54
CA SER A 709 -21.00 16.85 21.04
C SER A 709 -21.12 15.36 20.69
N LEU A 710 -22.32 14.78 20.87
CA LEU A 710 -22.59 13.40 20.49
C LEU A 710 -22.51 13.20 18.97
N ALA A 711 -23.05 14.12 18.18
CA ALA A 711 -22.97 14.06 16.72
C ALA A 711 -21.51 14.12 16.24
N ASN A 712 -20.68 14.96 16.85
CA ASN A 712 -19.26 15.04 16.55
C ASN A 712 -18.51 13.76 16.92
N ILE A 713 -18.82 13.12 18.05
CA ILE A 713 -18.24 11.83 18.41
C ILE A 713 -18.52 10.78 17.32
N VAL A 714 -19.79 10.70 16.86
CA VAL A 714 -20.22 9.71 15.87
C VAL A 714 -19.61 9.96 14.48
N ALA A 715 -19.44 11.24 14.11
CA ALA A 715 -19.03 11.63 12.76
C ALA A 715 -17.51 11.79 12.59
N TYR A 716 -16.74 11.88 13.68
CA TYR A 716 -15.31 12.18 13.64
C TYR A 716 -14.52 11.20 12.77
N SER A 717 -14.73 9.89 12.94
CA SER A 717 -14.05 8.84 12.17
C SER A 717 -14.40 8.86 10.67
N ASN A 718 -15.50 9.51 10.29
CA ASN A 718 -15.90 9.73 8.90
C ASN A 718 -15.33 11.04 8.31
N GLY A 719 -14.45 11.74 9.04
CA GLY A 719 -13.88 13.00 8.58
C GLY A 719 -14.92 14.13 8.51
N VAL A 720 -15.97 14.08 9.35
CA VAL A 720 -16.99 15.13 9.45
C VAL A 720 -17.07 15.65 10.89
N GLN A 721 -17.13 16.98 11.03
CA GLN A 721 -17.50 17.64 12.28
C GLN A 721 -18.64 18.62 12.03
N PHE A 722 -19.39 18.92 13.07
CA PHE A 722 -20.53 19.83 13.08
C PHE A 722 -20.24 21.07 13.92
N GLU A 723 -20.74 22.20 13.45
CA GLU A 723 -20.73 23.49 14.15
C GLU A 723 -22.16 24.06 14.18
N ILE A 724 -22.57 24.64 15.31
CA ILE A 724 -23.85 25.37 15.38
C ILE A 724 -23.65 26.85 15.04
N VAL A 725 -24.46 27.35 14.11
CA VAL A 725 -24.63 28.79 13.85
C VAL A 725 -25.94 29.25 14.46
N TRP A 726 -25.87 30.17 15.43
CA TRP A 726 -27.05 30.64 16.18
C TRP A 726 -27.78 31.77 15.46
N GLY A 727 -29.11 31.72 15.47
CA GLY A 727 -29.99 32.79 15.00
C GLY A 727 -31.04 33.15 16.04
N ASP A 728 -31.21 34.44 16.31
CA ASP A 728 -32.25 34.94 17.22
C ASP A 728 -33.52 35.30 16.45
N THR A 729 -34.62 34.65 16.77
CA THR A 729 -35.93 34.84 16.13
C THR A 729 -36.82 35.82 16.87
N ALA A 730 -36.52 36.16 18.12
CA ALA A 730 -37.34 37.02 18.98
C ALA A 730 -38.83 36.62 19.05
N CYS A 731 -39.16 35.36 18.75
CA CYS A 731 -40.52 34.84 18.57
C CYS A 731 -41.35 35.57 17.49
N ASP A 732 -40.70 36.24 16.54
CA ASP A 732 -41.33 37.08 15.51
C ASP A 732 -41.02 36.58 14.09
N GLY A 733 -42.01 36.57 13.21
CA GLY A 733 -41.87 36.07 11.83
C GLY A 733 -40.90 36.87 10.96
N THR A 734 -40.82 38.19 11.16
CA THR A 734 -39.95 39.07 10.35
C THR A 734 -38.50 38.96 10.80
N THR A 735 -38.29 38.95 12.11
CA THR A 735 -36.99 38.75 12.74
C THR A 735 -36.47 37.36 12.43
N ALA A 736 -37.33 36.33 12.47
CA ALA A 736 -36.99 34.97 12.08
C ALA A 736 -36.61 34.84 10.60
N ALA A 737 -37.30 35.52 9.68
CA ALA A 737 -36.89 35.57 8.27
C ALA A 737 -35.48 36.18 8.11
N THR A 738 -35.16 37.23 8.88
CA THR A 738 -33.83 37.86 8.88
C THR A 738 -32.75 36.94 9.44
N ALA A 739 -33.04 36.24 10.54
CA ALA A 739 -32.15 35.24 11.12
C ALA A 739 -31.93 34.08 10.14
N ALA A 740 -32.99 33.56 9.52
CA ALA A 740 -32.90 32.52 8.49
C ALA A 740 -32.01 32.95 7.32
N GLN A 741 -32.15 34.19 6.83
CA GLN A 741 -31.27 34.70 5.77
C GLN A 741 -29.81 34.73 6.22
N SER A 742 -29.54 35.14 7.46
CA SER A 742 -28.18 35.14 8.02
C SER A 742 -27.59 33.73 8.09
N LEU A 743 -28.41 32.71 8.37
CA LEU A 743 -28.00 31.31 8.38
C LEU A 743 -27.73 30.77 6.96
N VAL A 744 -28.59 31.12 5.99
CA VAL A 744 -28.35 30.82 4.57
C VAL A 744 -27.01 31.41 4.11
N ASP A 745 -26.77 32.69 4.43
CA ASP A 745 -25.53 33.38 4.08
C ASP A 745 -24.29 32.77 4.77
N ALA A 746 -24.48 32.18 5.96
CA ALA A 746 -23.43 31.44 6.67
C ALA A 746 -23.14 30.05 6.10
N GLY A 747 -23.95 29.57 5.13
CA GLY A 747 -23.78 28.28 4.46
C GLY A 747 -24.23 27.08 5.29
N VAL A 748 -25.27 27.22 6.11
CA VAL A 748 -25.81 26.08 6.87
C VAL A 748 -26.46 25.04 5.96
N TRP A 749 -26.40 23.77 6.33
CA TRP A 749 -26.96 22.66 5.55
C TRP A 749 -28.40 22.33 5.95
N GLY A 750 -28.79 22.73 7.15
CA GLY A 750 -30.12 22.52 7.74
C GLY A 750 -30.29 23.43 8.94
N VAL A 751 -31.53 23.64 9.36
CA VAL A 751 -31.85 24.51 10.50
C VAL A 751 -32.69 23.77 11.52
N VAL A 752 -32.24 23.80 12.77
CA VAL A 752 -33.01 23.40 13.95
C VAL A 752 -33.74 24.62 14.50
N GLY A 753 -35.05 24.52 14.72
CA GLY A 753 -35.89 25.62 15.19
C GLY A 753 -36.95 26.00 14.16
N ALA A 754 -37.62 27.15 14.29
CA ALA A 754 -37.61 28.04 15.45
C ALA A 754 -38.51 27.47 16.55
N ALA A 755 -38.52 28.06 17.75
CA ALA A 755 -39.40 27.58 18.80
C ALA A 755 -40.85 28.02 18.54
N CYS A 756 -41.08 29.32 18.32
CA CYS A 756 -42.40 29.86 18.05
C CYS A 756 -42.95 29.48 16.67
N SER A 757 -44.20 29.04 16.61
CA SER A 757 -44.86 28.65 15.35
C SER A 757 -44.87 29.77 14.30
N GLY A 758 -45.11 31.03 14.72
CA GLY A 758 -45.07 32.19 13.82
C GLY A 758 -43.67 32.49 13.29
N ALA A 759 -42.65 32.37 14.13
CA ALA A 759 -41.25 32.48 13.74
C ALA A 759 -40.86 31.37 12.73
N SER A 760 -41.29 30.13 12.97
CA SER A 760 -41.05 29.02 12.04
C SER A 760 -41.69 29.25 10.67
N ILE A 761 -42.92 29.77 10.62
CA ILE A 761 -43.57 30.15 9.36
C ILE A 761 -42.75 31.23 8.62
N GLY A 762 -42.32 32.28 9.33
CA GLY A 762 -41.52 33.37 8.75
C GLY A 762 -40.15 32.91 8.23
N ALA A 763 -39.44 32.09 9.01
CA ALA A 763 -38.16 31.52 8.64
C ALA A 763 -38.26 30.55 7.46
N ASN A 764 -39.27 29.67 7.44
CA ASN A 764 -39.40 28.66 6.39
C ASN A 764 -39.60 29.26 5.00
N ALA A 765 -40.20 30.46 4.90
CA ALA A 765 -40.32 31.19 3.64
C ALA A 765 -38.95 31.49 3.00
N VAL A 766 -37.93 31.73 3.83
CA VAL A 766 -36.54 31.97 3.39
C VAL A 766 -35.81 30.65 3.16
N LEU A 767 -35.89 29.73 4.12
CA LEU A 767 -35.15 28.46 4.09
C LEU A 767 -35.59 27.55 2.93
N SER A 768 -36.90 27.40 2.71
CA SER A 768 -37.42 26.58 1.61
C SER A 768 -37.04 27.15 0.24
N ALA A 769 -36.99 28.49 0.09
CA ALA A 769 -36.51 29.13 -1.13
C ALA A 769 -35.02 28.86 -1.39
N ALA A 770 -34.23 28.66 -0.33
CA ALA A 770 -32.82 28.28 -0.40
C ALA A 770 -32.60 26.75 -0.50
N GLY A 771 -33.67 25.94 -0.43
CA GLY A 771 -33.58 24.48 -0.40
C GLY A 771 -32.97 23.93 0.89
N ILE A 772 -33.06 24.68 2.00
CA ILE A 772 -32.54 24.29 3.31
C ILE A 772 -33.69 23.71 4.16
N PRO A 773 -33.62 22.45 4.61
CA PRO A 773 -34.66 21.86 5.44
C PRO A 773 -34.62 22.41 6.87
N MET A 774 -35.80 22.40 7.50
CA MET A 774 -36.01 22.95 8.85
C MET A 774 -36.64 21.89 9.75
N ILE A 775 -36.06 21.66 10.94
CA ILE A 775 -36.61 20.77 11.96
C ILE A 775 -36.90 21.57 13.23
N SER A 776 -38.17 21.82 13.52
CA SER A 776 -38.55 22.52 14.74
C SER A 776 -38.61 21.59 15.96
N TYR A 777 -38.09 22.09 17.08
CA TYR A 777 -38.15 21.44 18.38
C TYR A 777 -39.30 21.92 19.27
N ALA A 778 -40.09 22.91 18.85
CA ALA A 778 -41.21 23.44 19.66
C ALA A 778 -42.37 24.07 18.87
N SER A 779 -42.33 24.17 17.54
CA SER A 779 -43.43 24.75 16.76
C SER A 779 -44.55 23.74 16.48
N THR A 780 -45.68 23.94 17.15
CA THR A 780 -46.79 22.98 17.19
C THR A 780 -47.96 23.33 16.27
N SER A 781 -48.02 24.55 15.70
CA SER A 781 -49.19 25.01 14.92
C SER A 781 -49.59 24.03 13.81
N PRO A 782 -50.89 23.73 13.65
CA PRO A 782 -51.35 22.76 12.63
C PRO A 782 -51.02 23.22 11.21
N ALA A 783 -50.94 24.54 10.98
CA ALA A 783 -50.63 25.14 9.68
C ALA A 783 -49.30 24.66 9.10
N LEU A 784 -48.30 24.41 9.95
CA LEU A 784 -46.98 23.89 9.55
C LEU A 784 -47.02 22.42 9.07
N SER A 785 -48.16 21.74 9.18
CA SER A 785 -48.33 20.34 8.73
C SER A 785 -48.70 20.22 7.24
N ASP A 786 -48.92 21.34 6.54
CA ASP A 786 -49.23 21.33 5.11
C ASP A 786 -47.94 21.12 4.30
N ALA A 787 -47.71 19.88 3.87
CA ALA A 787 -46.54 19.50 3.05
C ALA A 787 -46.51 20.17 1.66
N THR A 788 -47.60 20.78 1.20
CA THR A 788 -47.58 21.56 -0.05
C THR A 788 -46.99 22.95 0.18
N THR A 789 -47.35 23.55 1.32
CA THR A 789 -46.88 24.89 1.71
C THR A 789 -45.50 24.85 2.37
N TYR A 790 -45.21 23.77 3.11
CA TYR A 790 -43.98 23.57 3.89
C TYR A 790 -43.36 22.19 3.59
N PRO A 791 -42.89 21.94 2.35
CA PRO A 791 -42.42 20.62 1.92
C PRO A 791 -41.19 20.10 2.68
N ASP A 792 -40.33 21.01 3.14
CA ASP A 792 -39.06 20.68 3.82
C ASP A 792 -39.09 21.04 5.33
N PHE A 793 -40.28 21.21 5.89
CA PHE A 793 -40.47 21.42 7.32
C PHE A 793 -40.76 20.10 8.04
N PHE A 794 -40.03 19.87 9.11
CA PHE A 794 -40.20 18.76 10.02
C PHE A 794 -40.28 19.28 11.45
N ARG A 795 -40.76 18.43 12.37
CA ARG A 795 -40.73 18.72 13.81
C ARG A 795 -40.59 17.46 14.62
N VAL A 796 -39.99 17.60 15.80
CA VAL A 796 -39.85 16.52 16.80
C VAL A 796 -40.87 16.64 17.93
N VAL A 797 -41.74 17.65 17.88
CA VAL A 797 -42.89 17.84 18.78
C VAL A 797 -44.22 17.50 18.10
N PRO A 798 -45.23 17.04 18.84
CA PRO A 798 -46.57 16.81 18.29
C PRO A 798 -47.22 18.09 17.74
N SER A 799 -48.20 17.92 16.85
CA SER A 799 -49.04 19.02 16.35
C SER A 799 -50.13 19.39 17.35
N ASP A 800 -50.45 20.67 17.43
CA ASP A 800 -51.62 21.20 18.15
C ASP A 800 -52.94 20.57 17.69
N ALA A 801 -52.99 20.02 16.47
CA ALA A 801 -54.15 19.26 15.98
C ALA A 801 -54.44 18.03 16.88
N GLY A 802 -53.40 17.37 17.35
CA GLY A 802 -53.50 16.23 18.27
C GLY A 802 -53.76 16.70 19.70
N GLN A 803 -53.10 17.77 20.14
CA GLN A 803 -53.29 18.32 21.48
C GLN A 803 -54.70 18.88 21.68
N GLY A 804 -55.26 19.58 20.69
CA GLY A 804 -56.63 20.08 20.73
C GLY A 804 -57.66 18.95 20.83
N LEU A 805 -57.42 17.81 20.20
CA LEU A 805 -58.25 16.61 20.36
C LEU A 805 -58.12 16.05 21.79
N ALA A 806 -56.89 15.88 22.28
CA ALA A 806 -56.64 15.38 23.63
C ALA A 806 -57.29 16.26 24.71
N LEU A 807 -57.23 17.58 24.52
CA LEU A 807 -57.85 18.55 25.42
C LEU A 807 -59.39 18.44 25.37
N SER A 808 -59.99 18.31 24.18
CA SER A 808 -61.43 18.06 24.03
C SER A 808 -61.87 16.77 24.73
N ASP A 809 -61.10 15.69 24.58
CA ASP A 809 -61.38 14.40 25.23
C ASP A 809 -61.24 14.51 26.76
N LEU A 810 -60.23 15.24 27.25
CA LEU A 810 -60.02 15.49 28.68
C LEU A 810 -61.20 16.26 29.31
N LEU A 811 -61.63 17.35 28.68
CA LEU A 811 -62.75 18.16 29.18
C LEU A 811 -64.06 17.36 29.13
N THR A 812 -64.26 16.56 28.09
CA THR A 812 -65.41 15.65 27.98
C THR A 812 -65.39 14.59 29.09
N ALA A 813 -64.23 14.00 29.38
CA ALA A 813 -64.05 13.02 30.45
C ALA A 813 -64.33 13.61 31.84
N ASN A 814 -63.97 14.87 32.04
CA ASN A 814 -64.28 15.62 33.26
C ASN A 814 -65.71 16.14 33.32
N SER A 815 -66.53 15.87 32.29
CA SER A 815 -67.92 16.33 32.18
C SER A 815 -68.07 17.86 32.23
N GLU A 816 -67.08 18.58 31.69
CA GLU A 816 -67.10 20.04 31.65
C GLU A 816 -68.16 20.54 30.65
N THR A 817 -68.84 21.63 31.01
CA THR A 817 -69.78 22.34 30.14
C THR A 817 -69.50 23.85 30.19
N ASP A 818 -70.04 24.60 29.24
CA ASP A 818 -69.95 26.06 29.22
C ASP A 818 -68.48 26.57 29.27
N VAL A 819 -67.64 26.00 28.42
CA VAL A 819 -66.18 26.25 28.41
C VAL A 819 -65.88 27.58 27.73
N ALA A 820 -65.14 28.46 28.41
CA ALA A 820 -64.51 29.63 27.81
C ALA A 820 -63.16 29.25 27.19
N LEU A 821 -62.91 29.68 25.96
CA LEU A 821 -61.61 29.53 25.30
C LEU A 821 -60.93 30.90 25.23
N VAL A 822 -59.89 31.09 26.05
CA VAL A 822 -59.06 32.30 26.05
C VAL A 822 -57.74 31.96 25.37
N HIS A 823 -57.37 32.67 24.32
CA HIS A 823 -56.19 32.31 23.54
C HIS A 823 -55.43 33.52 23.00
N MET A 824 -54.12 33.38 22.84
CA MET A 824 -53.32 34.32 22.05
C MET A 824 -53.79 34.31 20.59
N VAL A 825 -53.67 35.45 19.89
CA VAL A 825 -54.03 35.55 18.47
C VAL A 825 -52.91 35.18 17.51
N ASN A 826 -51.72 34.84 18.03
CA ASN A 826 -50.60 34.39 17.22
C ASN A 826 -50.79 32.98 16.63
N ALA A 827 -49.87 32.55 15.77
CA ALA A 827 -49.98 31.30 15.03
C ALA A 827 -50.05 30.03 15.91
N TYR A 828 -49.47 30.07 17.11
CA TYR A 828 -49.59 28.99 18.10
C TYR A 828 -50.98 29.04 18.76
N GLY A 829 -51.30 30.16 19.43
CA GLY A 829 -52.53 30.31 20.21
C GLY A 829 -53.79 30.14 19.37
N ALA A 830 -53.86 30.78 18.19
CA ALA A 830 -54.99 30.66 17.30
C ALA A 830 -55.10 29.25 16.69
N GLY A 831 -53.97 28.63 16.31
CA GLY A 831 -53.94 27.29 15.73
C GLY A 831 -54.45 26.21 16.68
N LEU A 832 -53.99 26.24 17.93
CA LEU A 832 -54.44 25.31 18.96
C LEU A 832 -55.89 25.61 19.41
N ALA A 833 -56.27 26.88 19.53
CA ALA A 833 -57.64 27.27 19.83
C ALA A 833 -58.64 26.76 18.78
N ASP A 834 -58.32 26.92 17.49
CA ASP A 834 -59.15 26.44 16.39
C ASP A 834 -59.21 24.90 16.36
N ALA A 835 -58.08 24.22 16.60
CA ALA A 835 -58.04 22.76 16.70
C ALA A 835 -58.90 22.24 17.86
N PHE A 836 -58.77 22.83 19.05
CA PHE A 836 -59.59 22.47 20.20
C PHE A 836 -61.08 22.72 19.91
N LYS A 837 -61.44 23.91 19.44
CA LYS A 837 -62.83 24.27 19.12
C LYS A 837 -63.46 23.31 18.12
N MET A 838 -62.74 23.00 17.03
CA MET A 838 -63.23 22.07 16.01
C MET A 838 -63.52 20.69 16.60
N ASN A 839 -62.63 20.16 17.44
CA ASN A 839 -62.84 18.86 18.10
C ASN A 839 -63.96 18.92 19.15
N TRP A 840 -64.04 20.00 19.92
CA TRP A 840 -65.08 20.24 20.92
C TRP A 840 -66.49 20.29 20.30
N GLU A 841 -66.63 21.02 19.18
CA GLU A 841 -67.87 21.11 18.42
C GLU A 841 -68.21 19.77 17.73
N ALA A 842 -67.20 19.04 17.23
CA ALA A 842 -67.39 17.71 16.66
C ALA A 842 -67.87 16.67 17.69
N ALA A 843 -67.49 16.83 18.97
CA ALA A 843 -68.01 16.05 20.09
C ALA A 843 -69.45 16.43 20.50
N GLY A 844 -70.05 17.42 19.85
CA GLY A 844 -71.42 17.88 20.10
C GLY A 844 -71.54 18.95 21.19
N ASN A 845 -70.42 19.51 21.65
CA ASN A 845 -70.39 20.57 22.64
C ASN A 845 -70.34 21.97 21.99
N THR A 846 -70.52 23.03 22.78
CA THR A 846 -70.38 24.42 22.33
C THR A 846 -69.54 25.22 23.33
N LEU A 847 -68.76 26.18 22.83
CA LEU A 847 -68.05 27.13 23.70
C LEU A 847 -69.02 28.14 24.30
N CYS A 848 -68.82 28.48 25.57
CA CYS A 848 -69.52 29.58 26.24
C CYS A 848 -69.09 30.93 25.68
N THR A 849 -67.78 31.11 25.51
CA THR A 849 -67.18 32.27 24.84
C THR A 849 -65.82 31.89 24.26
N GLN A 850 -65.38 32.63 23.24
CA GLN A 850 -64.03 32.54 22.68
C GLN A 850 -63.45 33.96 22.65
N ILE A 851 -62.33 34.17 23.33
CA ILE A 851 -61.73 35.49 23.49
C ILE A 851 -60.25 35.40 23.08
N GLY A 852 -59.93 36.09 21.98
CA GLY A 852 -58.56 36.27 21.52
C GLY A 852 -57.92 37.50 22.15
N TYR A 853 -56.63 37.44 22.48
CA TYR A 853 -55.83 38.58 22.92
C TYR A 853 -54.48 38.65 22.21
N ASP A 854 -53.93 39.87 22.09
CA ASP A 854 -52.60 40.13 21.52
C ASP A 854 -51.57 40.11 22.65
N GLU A 855 -50.67 39.13 22.63
CA GLU A 855 -49.66 38.91 23.67
C GLU A 855 -48.64 40.05 23.79
N THR A 856 -48.51 40.91 22.77
CA THR A 856 -47.59 42.06 22.80
C THR A 856 -48.25 43.33 23.30
N ALA A 857 -49.57 43.45 23.11
CA ALA A 857 -50.35 44.62 23.49
C ALA A 857 -51.11 44.46 24.82
N THR A 858 -51.36 43.22 25.25
CA THR A 858 -52.17 42.92 26.44
C THR A 858 -51.29 42.74 27.65
N THR A 859 -51.51 43.56 28.69
CA THR A 859 -50.79 43.46 29.98
C THR A 859 -51.74 43.45 31.19
N ASP A 860 -53.03 43.60 30.94
CA ASP A 860 -54.13 43.57 31.91
C ASP A 860 -55.24 42.74 31.27
N TYR A 861 -55.61 41.63 31.91
CA TYR A 861 -56.56 40.65 31.38
C TYR A 861 -57.97 40.85 31.96
N SER A 862 -58.20 41.91 32.74
CA SER A 862 -59.41 42.02 33.57
C SER A 862 -60.66 42.15 32.72
N ALA A 863 -60.55 42.79 31.55
CA ALA A 863 -61.64 42.86 30.57
C ALA A 863 -61.96 41.51 29.92
N ILE A 864 -60.97 40.61 29.78
CA ILE A 864 -61.15 39.24 29.29
C ILE A 864 -61.85 38.43 30.37
N ILE A 865 -61.37 38.52 31.62
CA ILE A 865 -61.98 37.81 32.76
C ILE A 865 -63.42 38.28 33.02
N GLN A 866 -63.70 39.56 32.84
CA GLN A 866 -65.06 40.09 32.94
C GLN A 866 -65.98 39.48 31.88
N GLN A 867 -65.51 39.33 30.64
CA GLN A 867 -66.30 38.67 29.58
C GLN A 867 -66.57 37.19 29.88
N VAL A 868 -65.59 36.47 30.43
CA VAL A 868 -65.79 35.08 30.91
C VAL A 868 -66.85 35.02 32.01
N THR A 869 -66.80 35.97 32.95
CA THR A 869 -67.74 36.05 34.08
C THR A 869 -69.16 36.43 33.61
N ASP A 870 -69.28 37.41 32.71
CA ASP A 870 -70.56 37.88 32.16
C ASP A 870 -71.25 36.81 31.31
N ALA A 871 -70.48 35.97 30.61
CA ALA A 871 -70.97 34.82 29.86
C ALA A 871 -71.34 33.63 30.77
N GLN A 872 -71.05 33.70 32.07
CA GLN A 872 -71.32 32.66 33.07
C GLN A 872 -70.67 31.30 32.75
N CYS A 873 -69.44 31.32 32.23
CA CYS A 873 -68.75 30.09 31.83
C CYS A 873 -68.38 29.20 33.04
N GLY A 874 -68.47 27.88 32.86
CA GLY A 874 -68.23 26.87 33.91
C GLY A 874 -66.77 26.41 34.03
N ALA A 875 -66.01 26.53 32.94
CA ALA A 875 -64.59 26.22 32.88
C ALA A 875 -63.87 27.19 31.94
N VAL A 876 -62.55 27.32 32.08
CA VAL A 876 -61.69 28.12 31.20
C VAL A 876 -60.60 27.23 30.63
N VAL A 877 -60.47 27.19 29.32
CA VAL A 877 -59.26 26.77 28.62
C VAL A 877 -58.46 28.02 28.30
N THR A 878 -57.19 28.06 28.72
CA THR A 878 -56.25 29.11 28.34
C THR A 878 -55.13 28.56 27.47
N VAL A 879 -55.00 29.12 26.28
CA VAL A 879 -53.90 28.85 25.34
C VAL A 879 -52.95 30.05 25.36
N SER A 880 -51.95 29.96 26.23
CA SER A 880 -51.09 31.09 26.63
C SER A 880 -49.67 30.61 26.87
N TYR A 881 -48.69 31.53 26.85
CA TYR A 881 -47.36 31.26 27.43
C TYR A 881 -47.35 31.51 28.94
N ASN A 882 -46.30 31.06 29.63
CA ASN A 882 -46.16 31.17 31.09
C ASN A 882 -46.43 32.56 31.66
N SER A 883 -45.97 33.63 30.99
CA SER A 883 -46.18 35.02 31.41
C SER A 883 -47.68 35.35 31.49
N ASP A 884 -48.35 35.16 30.36
CA ASP A 884 -49.72 35.61 30.13
C ASP A 884 -50.70 34.67 30.84
N GLY A 885 -50.44 33.36 30.77
CA GLY A 885 -51.22 32.33 31.44
C GLY A 885 -51.20 32.49 32.96
N GLY A 886 -50.03 32.79 33.54
CA GLY A 886 -49.93 33.09 34.97
C GLY A 886 -50.76 34.32 35.38
N LEU A 887 -50.68 35.41 34.60
CA LEU A 887 -51.46 36.62 34.84
C LEU A 887 -52.96 36.36 34.70
N ILE A 888 -53.41 35.66 33.65
CA ILE A 888 -54.79 35.25 33.42
C ILE A 888 -55.32 34.42 34.61
N ILE A 889 -54.56 33.42 35.06
CA ILE A 889 -54.92 32.59 36.23
C ILE A 889 -55.00 33.45 37.51
N GLY A 890 -54.06 34.36 37.69
CA GLY A 890 -54.05 35.28 38.83
C GLY A 890 -55.28 36.19 38.87
N GLU A 891 -55.69 36.71 37.71
CA GLU A 891 -56.86 37.57 37.59
C GLU A 891 -58.19 36.80 37.68
N LEU A 892 -58.27 35.57 37.15
CA LEU A 892 -59.40 34.66 37.39
C LEU A 892 -59.59 34.41 38.89
N ALA A 893 -58.50 34.13 39.61
CA ALA A 893 -58.53 33.95 41.06
C ALA A 893 -58.96 35.25 41.78
N ALA A 894 -58.45 36.42 41.36
CA ALA A 894 -58.82 37.71 41.93
C ALA A 894 -60.29 38.08 41.69
N ALA A 895 -60.86 37.67 40.55
CA ALA A 895 -62.28 37.82 40.22
C ALA A 895 -63.19 36.81 40.95
N GLY A 896 -62.61 35.85 41.67
CA GLY A 896 -63.35 34.80 42.38
C GLY A 896 -63.95 33.74 41.47
N PHE A 897 -63.35 33.48 40.30
CA PHE A 897 -63.76 32.40 39.41
C PHE A 897 -63.65 31.05 40.12
N ALA A 898 -64.74 30.29 40.16
CA ALA A 898 -64.83 29.01 40.88
C ALA A 898 -64.81 27.79 39.94
N GLY A 899 -64.75 28.01 38.63
CA GLY A 899 -64.72 26.96 37.62
C GLY A 899 -63.34 26.34 37.46
N GLN A 900 -63.28 25.21 36.75
CA GLN A 900 -62.03 24.52 36.46
C GLN A 900 -61.22 25.29 35.41
N ILE A 901 -59.91 25.42 35.64
CA ILE A 901 -58.98 26.04 34.69
C ILE A 901 -58.15 24.94 34.05
N TYR A 902 -58.08 24.98 32.72
CA TYR A 902 -57.31 24.12 31.86
C TYR A 902 -56.26 24.93 31.11
N GLY A 903 -55.02 24.46 31.15
CA GLY A 903 -53.90 24.98 30.38
C GLY A 903 -53.58 24.14 29.16
N THR A 904 -52.67 24.64 28.36
CA THR A 904 -51.97 23.89 27.32
C THR A 904 -50.49 23.74 27.69
N ASP A 905 -49.73 23.09 26.83
CA ASP A 905 -48.27 22.96 26.92
C ASP A 905 -47.54 24.28 27.18
N GLY A 906 -48.05 25.41 26.67
CA GLY A 906 -47.47 26.73 26.90
C GLY A 906 -47.44 27.19 28.37
N ILE A 907 -48.18 26.52 29.27
CA ILE A 907 -48.21 26.81 30.70
C ILE A 907 -47.88 25.59 31.59
N ALA A 908 -47.46 24.46 31.01
CA ALA A 908 -47.29 23.19 31.69
C ALA A 908 -45.94 23.06 32.44
N GLU A 909 -45.38 24.17 32.91
CA GLU A 909 -44.04 24.25 33.47
C GLU A 909 -44.02 24.94 34.84
N THR A 910 -43.04 24.56 35.68
CA THR A 910 -42.87 25.19 37.00
C THR A 910 -42.57 26.70 36.94
N ALA A 911 -42.04 27.19 35.80
CA ALA A 911 -41.74 28.59 35.56
C ALA A 911 -42.98 29.51 35.58
N ILE A 912 -44.18 28.97 35.35
CA ILE A 912 -45.44 29.73 35.48
C ILE A 912 -45.61 30.36 36.88
N GLY A 913 -45.01 29.76 37.91
CA GLY A 913 -45.00 30.26 39.28
C GLY A 913 -44.26 31.60 39.46
N ASN A 914 -43.52 32.06 38.46
CA ASN A 914 -42.92 33.40 38.45
C ASN A 914 -43.95 34.51 38.19
N TYR A 915 -45.10 34.15 37.59
CA TYR A 915 -46.10 35.11 37.12
C TYR A 915 -47.40 35.06 37.92
N THR A 916 -47.57 34.06 38.80
CA THR A 916 -48.73 33.95 39.69
C THR A 916 -48.37 33.19 40.97
N SER A 917 -49.22 33.31 42.00
CA SER A 917 -48.95 32.63 43.28
C SER A 917 -49.19 31.11 43.18
N ALA A 918 -48.41 30.32 43.91
CA ALA A 918 -48.62 28.86 44.00
C ALA A 918 -50.03 28.48 44.48
N ALA A 919 -50.69 29.35 45.26
CA ALA A 919 -52.07 29.15 45.67
C ALA A 919 -53.06 29.23 44.50
N ASN A 920 -52.80 30.11 43.52
CA ASN A 920 -53.64 30.26 42.33
C ASN A 920 -53.49 29.10 41.35
N LEU A 921 -52.33 28.42 41.36
CA LEU A 921 -52.07 27.25 40.51
C LEU A 921 -52.69 25.96 41.05
N ASN A 922 -53.11 25.94 42.32
CA ASN A 922 -53.65 24.74 42.93
C ASN A 922 -54.93 24.29 42.23
N GLY A 923 -54.88 23.11 41.60
CA GLY A 923 -56.01 22.53 40.88
C GLY A 923 -56.08 22.92 39.41
N VAL A 924 -55.19 23.76 38.87
CA VAL A 924 -55.07 23.96 37.42
C VAL A 924 -54.60 22.66 36.77
N ILE A 925 -55.22 22.28 35.64
CA ILE A 925 -54.89 21.07 34.86
C ILE A 925 -54.25 21.52 33.56
N ALA A 926 -53.03 21.09 33.23
CA ALA A 926 -52.35 21.38 31.96
C ALA A 926 -51.76 20.11 31.35
#